data_AF-A0A5N6MPK0-F1
#
_entry.id   AF-A0A5N6MPK0-F1
#
_cell.length_a   1.000
_cell.length_b   1.000
_cell.length_c   1.000
_cell.angle_alpha   90.00
_cell.angle_beta   90.00
_cell.angle_gamma   90.00
#
_symmetry.space_group_name_H-M   'P 1'
#
loop_
_entity.id
_entity.type
_entity.pdbx_description
1 polymer ?
#
loop_
_entity_poly.entity_id
_entity_poly.type
_entity_poly.pdbx_seq_one_letter_code
_entity_poly.pdbx_strand_id
1 'polypeptide(L)'
;MGVSPFVGIAITIALISLFFALYPLTYRLPASPSPSSLRLFTAEELAMYNGTDDGLPILLGILGSVFDVTKGKSHYGKGGGYNHFAGRDASRAFISGNFTGDGLTDSLVGLSSTEVKSIVEWREFYIKTYMPVGKLVGRYYDIEGNPTKYLKGVEAKAARGAQLMEKQKKEEAKVPSCNSKWSQDEGSEPMVSAALLCKNGNLITLLENCKSFCYFKQMHSIMITFGIPLIQEDVFVSRFLSFAATSSNNMDYAYAIFLQLPNPTIFNWNTIIRGYSKSRNPNKSISVFIDMLQVGVAPDHLTYPFLTKAASHLQEVRLGLSVHGRVVKDGFVADRFVKNSLIHFAGSFKDAVYARKLFDEMSKNLVSWNSMLDCYVKCKEVLLAREVFDLMPERDVVSWSSMIDGYVKGGDYYEALAIFKRMHGSGANANEVTMVSVLSACAHLGALEQGIKMHQYIIDKRITLTLVLRTSLVDMYAKCGAVDKALTVFRGASMRQTDVLIWNAMIGGLATHGFVHEALSMFTEMQNTGISPDEITYLCILSACAHGGLVHKAWYYFKCLSQNGMNPKTEHYACMIDALARAGQLIEAYTFLAQMPVEPTASMFIAHDKTHPQFEQIYGIMNLIVKQLTDADFEMSQYDCIFGIVDM
;
A
#
# COMPACT_ATOMS: atom_id res chain seq x y z
N MET A 1 8.55 21.45 -51.13
CA MET A 1 7.27 20.84 -51.54
C MET A 1 7.14 19.53 -50.78
N GLY A 2 6.60 19.61 -49.56
CA GLY A 2 6.30 18.45 -48.74
C GLY A 2 4.90 17.96 -49.08
N VAL A 3 4.76 16.67 -49.38
CA VAL A 3 3.47 16.00 -49.46
C VAL A 3 3.33 15.16 -48.19
N SER A 4 2.17 15.33 -47.55
CA SER A 4 1.85 14.97 -46.16
C SER A 4 1.77 13.45 -45.90
N PRO A 5 1.94 12.99 -44.63
CA PRO A 5 1.97 11.57 -44.26
C PRO A 5 0.62 10.83 -44.43
N PHE A 6 -0.44 11.53 -44.82
CA PHE A 6 -1.78 10.96 -44.94
C PHE A 6 -1.99 10.12 -46.20
N VAL A 7 -1.13 10.25 -47.22
CA VAL A 7 -1.27 9.46 -48.47
C VAL A 7 -0.77 8.01 -48.28
N GLY A 8 0.20 7.77 -47.40
CA GLY A 8 0.71 6.42 -47.13
C GLY A 8 -0.30 5.53 -46.39
N ILE A 9 -1.09 6.10 -45.48
CA ILE A 9 -2.06 5.32 -44.69
C ILE A 9 -3.28 4.93 -45.54
N ALA A 10 -3.72 5.79 -46.46
CA ALA A 10 -4.84 5.48 -47.35
C ALA A 10 -4.49 4.35 -48.36
N ILE A 11 -3.26 4.32 -48.88
CA ILE A 11 -2.80 3.24 -49.77
C ILE A 11 -2.64 1.92 -49.01
N THR A 12 -2.22 1.97 -47.75
CA THR A 12 -2.07 0.77 -46.90
C THR A 12 -3.44 0.17 -46.53
N ILE A 13 -4.43 1.01 -46.20
CA ILE A 13 -5.79 0.54 -45.89
C ILE A 13 -6.49 0.01 -47.15
N ALA A 14 -6.32 0.68 -48.31
CA ALA A 14 -6.89 0.20 -49.57
C ALA A 14 -6.29 -1.14 -50.03
N LEU A 15 -4.99 -1.37 -49.81
CA LEU A 15 -4.34 -2.66 -50.09
C LEU A 15 -4.79 -3.77 -49.13
N ILE A 16 -5.04 -3.46 -47.85
CA ILE A 16 -5.58 -4.41 -46.88
C ILE A 16 -7.03 -4.77 -47.22
N SER A 17 -7.85 -3.79 -47.64
CA SER A 17 -9.24 -4.05 -48.06
C SER A 17 -9.33 -4.84 -49.37
N LEU A 18 -8.40 -4.65 -50.33
CA LEU A 18 -8.33 -5.48 -51.54
C LEU A 18 -7.83 -6.91 -51.23
N PHE A 19 -6.97 -7.09 -50.22
CA PHE A 19 -6.48 -8.40 -49.80
C PHE A 19 -7.60 -9.27 -49.21
N PHE A 20 -8.55 -8.67 -48.48
CA PHE A 20 -9.74 -9.37 -47.97
C PHE A 20 -10.83 -9.61 -49.04
N ALA A 21 -10.83 -8.86 -50.15
CA ALA A 21 -11.83 -9.00 -51.22
C ALA A 21 -11.45 -10.04 -52.30
N LEU A 22 -10.15 -10.35 -52.47
CA LEU A 22 -9.66 -11.31 -53.46
C LEU A 22 -9.34 -12.71 -52.90
N TYR A 23 -9.37 -12.89 -51.57
CA TYR A 23 -9.26 -14.20 -50.92
C TYR A 23 -10.52 -14.48 -50.07
N PRO A 24 -11.55 -15.14 -50.63
CA PRO A 24 -12.63 -15.68 -49.81
C PRO A 24 -12.07 -16.87 -49.02
N LEU A 25 -11.43 -16.59 -47.88
CA LEU A 25 -11.21 -17.59 -46.84
C LEU A 25 -12.57 -17.87 -46.21
N THR A 26 -13.31 -18.75 -46.87
CA THR A 26 -14.26 -19.64 -46.21
C THR A 26 -13.51 -20.37 -45.11
N TYR A 27 -13.42 -19.78 -43.92
CA TYR A 27 -13.20 -20.52 -42.69
C TYR A 27 -14.46 -21.37 -42.46
N ARG A 28 -14.54 -22.48 -43.18
CA ARG A 28 -15.10 -23.69 -42.59
C ARG A 28 -14.35 -23.86 -41.27
N LEU A 29 -15.10 -23.89 -40.17
CA LEU A 29 -14.63 -24.53 -38.95
C LEU A 29 -13.87 -25.79 -39.39
N PRO A 30 -12.58 -25.94 -39.08
CA PRO A 30 -11.99 -27.25 -39.20
C PRO A 30 -12.86 -28.13 -38.32
N ALA A 31 -13.48 -29.14 -38.93
CA ALA A 31 -14.13 -30.21 -38.21
C ALA A 31 -13.21 -30.58 -37.04
N SER A 32 -13.80 -30.78 -35.85
CA SER A 32 -13.12 -31.47 -34.76
C SER A 32 -12.28 -32.58 -35.37
N PRO A 33 -10.96 -32.63 -35.17
CA PRO A 33 -10.21 -33.77 -35.65
C PRO A 33 -10.90 -34.99 -35.04
N SER A 34 -11.41 -35.86 -35.91
CA SER A 34 -11.85 -37.19 -35.53
C SER A 34 -10.77 -37.79 -34.63
N PRO A 35 -11.11 -38.60 -33.61
CA PRO A 35 -10.15 -39.24 -32.72
C PRO A 35 -9.33 -40.31 -33.47
N SER A 36 -8.49 -39.88 -34.41
CA SER A 36 -7.47 -40.70 -35.05
C SER A 36 -6.27 -40.70 -34.11
N SER A 37 -6.24 -41.73 -33.26
CA SER A 37 -5.11 -42.22 -32.44
C SER A 37 -4.07 -41.17 -32.06
N LEU A 38 -4.14 -40.66 -30.83
CA LEU A 38 -3.03 -39.96 -30.17
C LEU A 38 -1.71 -40.69 -30.45
N ARG A 39 -0.69 -39.97 -30.94
CA ARG A 39 0.61 -40.56 -31.27
C ARG A 39 1.19 -41.26 -30.04
N LEU A 40 1.70 -42.47 -30.23
CA LEU A 40 2.47 -43.17 -29.20
C LEU A 40 3.92 -42.72 -29.27
N PHE A 41 4.48 -42.40 -28.11
CA PHE A 41 5.87 -42.00 -27.93
C PHE A 41 6.59 -43.06 -27.12
N THR A 42 7.84 -43.38 -27.48
CA THR A 42 8.77 -44.02 -26.52
C THR A 42 9.45 -42.97 -25.65
N ALA A 43 10.09 -43.38 -24.56
CA ALA A 43 10.83 -42.46 -23.69
C ALA A 43 12.00 -41.80 -24.44
N GLU A 44 12.66 -42.55 -25.34
CA GLU A 44 13.76 -42.06 -26.18
C GLU A 44 13.27 -41.03 -27.20
N GLU A 45 12.11 -41.26 -27.81
CA GLU A 45 11.51 -40.31 -28.74
C GLU A 45 11.07 -39.04 -28.02
N LEU A 46 10.45 -39.15 -26.85
CA LEU A 46 10.05 -37.98 -26.06
C LEU A 46 11.28 -37.14 -25.67
N ALA A 47 12.40 -37.78 -25.32
CA ALA A 47 13.64 -37.11 -24.92
C ALA A 47 14.27 -36.22 -26.02
N MET A 48 13.91 -36.42 -27.29
CA MET A 48 14.34 -35.56 -28.40
C MET A 48 13.68 -34.17 -28.36
N TYR A 49 12.53 -34.03 -27.70
CA TYR A 49 11.75 -32.79 -27.62
C TYR A 49 12.02 -32.01 -26.32
N ASN A 50 13.30 -31.90 -25.96
CA ASN A 50 13.79 -31.34 -24.69
C ASN A 50 13.98 -29.81 -24.69
N GLY A 51 13.53 -29.12 -25.74
CA GLY A 51 13.59 -27.67 -25.85
C GLY A 51 15.00 -27.08 -26.04
N THR A 52 15.98 -27.90 -26.44
CA THR A 52 17.35 -27.45 -26.79
C THR A 52 17.52 -27.08 -28.27
N ASP A 53 16.68 -27.62 -29.15
CA ASP A 53 16.64 -27.29 -30.58
C ASP A 53 15.49 -26.31 -30.85
N ASP A 54 15.80 -25.15 -31.44
CA ASP A 54 14.82 -24.11 -31.75
C ASP A 54 13.82 -24.50 -32.87
N GLY A 55 14.10 -25.58 -33.62
CA GLY A 55 13.25 -26.08 -34.70
C GLY A 55 12.23 -27.16 -34.28
N LEU A 56 12.32 -27.72 -33.07
CA LEU A 56 11.42 -28.77 -32.58
C LEU A 56 10.44 -28.24 -31.51
N PRO A 57 9.22 -28.80 -31.41
CA PRO A 57 8.30 -28.47 -30.33
C PRO A 57 8.86 -28.97 -28.98
N ILE A 58 8.44 -28.33 -27.90
CA ILE A 58 8.80 -28.73 -26.54
C ILE A 58 7.69 -29.62 -25.99
N LEU A 59 8.01 -30.88 -25.71
CA LEU A 59 7.02 -31.85 -25.23
C LEU A 59 7.25 -32.23 -23.77
N LEU A 60 6.18 -32.61 -23.08
CA LEU A 60 6.20 -32.99 -21.68
C LEU A 60 5.15 -34.10 -21.40
N GLY A 61 5.53 -35.12 -20.64
CA GLY A 61 4.62 -36.17 -20.16
C GLY A 61 4.10 -35.90 -18.74
N ILE A 62 2.80 -36.10 -18.51
CA ILE A 62 2.18 -36.18 -17.18
C ILE A 62 1.21 -37.37 -17.15
N LEU A 63 1.46 -38.31 -16.26
CA LEU A 63 0.85 -39.65 -16.18
C LEU A 63 0.83 -40.33 -17.56
N GLY A 64 1.93 -40.22 -18.29
CA GLY A 64 2.07 -40.71 -19.65
C GLY A 64 1.24 -39.98 -20.71
N SER A 65 0.47 -38.94 -20.39
CA SER A 65 -0.14 -38.06 -21.40
C SER A 65 0.88 -37.03 -21.86
N VAL A 66 1.14 -36.95 -23.16
CA VAL A 66 2.16 -36.06 -23.75
C VAL A 66 1.50 -34.77 -24.24
N PHE A 67 2.03 -33.64 -23.80
CA PHE A 67 1.54 -32.29 -24.10
C PHE A 67 2.58 -31.49 -24.87
N ASP A 68 2.13 -30.66 -25.81
CA ASP A 68 2.95 -29.63 -26.43
C ASP A 68 2.93 -28.35 -25.59
N VAL A 69 4.08 -28.06 -24.98
CA VAL A 69 4.29 -26.89 -24.10
C VAL A 69 5.10 -25.80 -24.78
N THR A 70 5.22 -25.81 -26.12
CA THR A 70 5.99 -24.82 -26.89
C THR A 70 5.49 -23.38 -26.67
N LYS A 71 4.19 -23.18 -26.41
CA LYS A 71 3.63 -21.86 -26.01
C LYS A 71 4.29 -21.29 -24.75
N GLY A 72 4.83 -22.16 -23.89
CA GLY A 72 5.58 -21.80 -22.69
C GLY A 72 7.09 -21.82 -22.87
N LYS A 73 7.63 -21.59 -24.08
CA LYS A 73 9.07 -21.68 -24.39
C LYS A 73 9.98 -20.88 -23.45
N SER A 74 9.54 -19.74 -22.90
CA SER A 74 10.30 -18.97 -21.91
C SER A 74 10.52 -19.72 -20.58
N HIS A 75 9.70 -20.73 -20.30
CA HIS A 75 9.74 -21.51 -19.07
C HIS A 75 10.31 -22.92 -19.28
N TYR A 76 9.90 -23.62 -20.34
CA TYR A 76 10.32 -25.00 -20.62
C TYR A 76 11.48 -25.11 -21.63
N GLY A 77 11.82 -24.02 -22.32
CA GLY A 77 12.95 -23.96 -23.25
C GLY A 77 14.28 -23.72 -22.55
N LYS A 78 15.37 -23.75 -23.31
CA LYS A 78 16.74 -23.54 -22.82
C LYS A 78 16.86 -22.27 -21.96
N GLY A 79 17.26 -22.43 -20.70
CA GLY A 79 17.42 -21.34 -19.72
C GLY A 79 16.15 -20.98 -18.93
N GLY A 80 15.00 -21.58 -19.25
CA GLY A 80 13.77 -21.46 -18.46
C GLY A 80 13.79 -22.33 -17.21
N GLY A 81 13.13 -21.89 -16.13
CA GLY A 81 13.15 -22.57 -14.83
C GLY A 81 12.47 -23.96 -14.79
N TYR A 82 11.78 -24.34 -15.86
CA TYR A 82 11.09 -25.63 -16.01
C TYR A 82 11.66 -26.47 -17.17
N ASN A 83 12.82 -26.09 -17.70
CA ASN A 83 13.50 -26.80 -18.79
C ASN A 83 13.81 -28.28 -18.46
N HIS A 84 13.97 -28.61 -17.19
CA HIS A 84 14.24 -29.98 -16.71
C HIS A 84 13.12 -30.97 -16.99
N PHE A 85 11.90 -30.49 -17.22
CA PHE A 85 10.76 -31.34 -17.56
C PHE A 85 10.66 -31.66 -19.04
N ALA A 86 11.24 -30.82 -19.89
CA ALA A 86 11.13 -30.96 -21.34
C ALA A 86 11.71 -32.30 -21.81
N GLY A 87 10.94 -32.99 -22.64
CA GLY A 87 11.27 -34.30 -23.20
C GLY A 87 11.17 -35.46 -22.20
N ARG A 88 10.48 -35.30 -21.07
CA ARG A 88 10.37 -36.36 -20.04
C ARG A 88 8.95 -36.50 -19.51
N ASP A 89 8.67 -37.61 -18.85
CA ASP A 89 7.50 -37.72 -17.97
C ASP A 89 7.85 -37.13 -16.60
N ALA A 90 7.18 -36.02 -16.25
CA ALA A 90 7.45 -35.26 -15.03
C ALA A 90 6.47 -35.58 -13.90
N SER A 91 5.71 -36.68 -13.98
CA SER A 91 4.63 -36.99 -13.02
C SER A 91 5.07 -36.92 -11.57
N ARG A 92 6.25 -37.47 -11.24
CA ARG A 92 6.78 -37.41 -9.87
C ARG A 92 7.36 -36.04 -9.54
N ALA A 93 8.09 -35.45 -10.49
CA ALA A 93 8.80 -34.18 -10.31
C ALA A 93 7.84 -33.00 -10.03
N PHE A 94 6.60 -33.04 -10.54
CA PHE A 94 5.56 -32.05 -10.23
C PHE A 94 5.15 -32.00 -8.75
N ILE A 95 5.36 -33.07 -7.99
CA ILE A 95 5.04 -33.13 -6.56
C ILE A 95 6.30 -33.13 -5.70
N SER A 96 7.33 -33.89 -6.09
CA SER A 96 8.55 -34.01 -5.29
C SER A 96 9.39 -32.74 -5.30
N GLY A 97 9.20 -31.83 -6.27
CA GLY A 97 10.06 -30.67 -6.49
C GLY A 97 11.51 -31.03 -6.82
N ASN A 98 11.81 -32.33 -6.99
CA ASN A 98 13.13 -32.82 -7.30
C ASN A 98 13.27 -32.95 -8.82
N PHE A 99 14.04 -32.03 -9.42
CA PHE A 99 14.27 -31.95 -10.86
C PHE A 99 15.57 -32.62 -11.30
N THR A 100 16.18 -33.41 -10.41
CA THR A 100 17.40 -34.19 -10.67
C THR A 100 17.06 -35.69 -10.81
N GLY A 101 18.04 -36.52 -11.20
CA GLY A 101 17.86 -37.92 -11.65
C GLY A 101 16.78 -38.74 -10.93
N ASP A 102 16.77 -38.76 -9.59
CA ASP A 102 15.83 -39.57 -8.79
C ASP A 102 14.38 -39.03 -8.77
N GLY A 103 14.18 -37.75 -9.09
CA GLY A 103 12.87 -37.10 -9.15
C GLY A 103 12.23 -37.10 -10.53
N LEU A 104 13.04 -37.23 -11.60
CA LEU A 104 12.61 -37.33 -13.01
C LEU A 104 12.23 -38.77 -13.40
N THR A 105 11.51 -39.46 -12.51
CA THR A 105 10.94 -40.79 -12.79
C THR A 105 9.43 -40.70 -12.98
N ASP A 106 8.93 -41.58 -13.83
CA ASP A 106 7.50 -41.79 -14.03
C ASP A 106 6.85 -42.60 -12.89
N SER A 107 7.63 -43.08 -11.90
CA SER A 107 7.14 -43.90 -10.80
C SER A 107 6.52 -43.08 -9.65
N LEU A 108 5.27 -43.37 -9.31
CA LEU A 108 4.55 -42.78 -8.16
C LEU A 108 4.60 -43.65 -6.90
N VAL A 109 5.48 -44.66 -6.87
CA VAL A 109 5.66 -45.51 -5.68
C VAL A 109 6.12 -44.65 -4.50
N GLY A 110 5.51 -44.84 -3.34
CA GLY A 110 5.79 -44.09 -2.11
C GLY A 110 4.98 -42.79 -1.92
N LEU A 111 4.28 -42.28 -2.94
CA LEU A 111 3.44 -41.08 -2.78
C LEU A 111 2.13 -41.39 -2.04
N SER A 112 1.62 -40.45 -1.25
CA SER A 112 0.31 -40.53 -0.58
C SER A 112 -0.87 -40.43 -1.56
N SER A 113 -2.08 -40.75 -1.10
CA SER A 113 -3.29 -40.67 -1.95
C SER A 113 -3.65 -39.23 -2.35
N THR A 114 -3.32 -38.24 -1.52
CA THR A 114 -3.56 -36.82 -1.78
C THR A 114 -2.55 -36.25 -2.78
N GLU A 115 -1.28 -36.63 -2.68
CA GLU A 115 -0.24 -36.28 -3.67
C GLU A 115 -0.56 -36.86 -5.05
N VAL A 116 -1.00 -38.12 -5.11
CA VAL A 116 -1.41 -38.76 -6.36
C VAL A 116 -2.64 -38.05 -6.96
N LYS A 117 -3.57 -37.56 -6.14
CA LYS A 117 -4.70 -36.73 -6.59
C LYS A 117 -4.20 -35.43 -7.23
N SER A 118 -3.26 -34.72 -6.59
CA SER A 118 -2.70 -33.49 -7.13
C SER A 118 -2.03 -33.68 -8.50
N ILE A 119 -1.39 -34.84 -8.76
CA ILE A 119 -0.82 -35.15 -10.08
C ILE A 119 -1.92 -35.32 -11.13
N VAL A 120 -3.03 -35.97 -10.77
CA VAL A 120 -4.21 -36.09 -11.65
C VAL A 120 -4.80 -34.71 -11.94
N GLU A 121 -4.90 -33.83 -10.95
CA GLU A 121 -5.36 -32.44 -11.13
C GLU A 121 -4.40 -31.64 -12.02
N TRP A 122 -3.08 -31.83 -11.88
CA TRP A 122 -2.10 -31.24 -12.80
C TRP A 122 -2.31 -31.74 -14.24
N ARG A 123 -2.52 -33.04 -14.45
CA ARG A 123 -2.86 -33.56 -15.78
C ARG A 123 -4.14 -32.92 -16.33
N GLU A 124 -5.19 -32.78 -15.52
CA GLU A 124 -6.44 -32.12 -15.94
C GLU A 124 -6.24 -30.63 -16.25
N PHE A 125 -5.43 -29.93 -15.45
CA PHE A 125 -5.06 -28.53 -15.72
C PHE A 125 -4.30 -28.40 -17.04
N TYR A 126 -3.35 -29.31 -17.31
CA TYR A 126 -2.60 -29.31 -18.56
C TYR A 126 -3.47 -29.64 -19.76
N ILE A 127 -4.45 -30.54 -19.64
CA ILE A 127 -5.45 -30.80 -20.70
C ILE A 127 -6.22 -29.53 -21.08
N LYS A 128 -6.49 -28.64 -20.12
CA LYS A 128 -7.19 -27.36 -20.38
C LYS A 128 -6.28 -26.28 -20.96
N THR A 129 -4.98 -26.34 -20.66
CA THR A 129 -4.03 -25.26 -20.94
C THR A 129 -3.16 -25.54 -22.17
N TYR A 130 -2.83 -26.81 -22.41
CA TYR A 130 -1.95 -27.28 -23.47
C TYR A 130 -2.62 -28.38 -24.29
N MET A 131 -2.28 -28.44 -25.58
CA MET A 131 -2.86 -29.44 -26.46
C MET A 131 -2.23 -30.81 -26.17
N PRO A 132 -3.02 -31.87 -25.88
CA PRO A 132 -2.51 -33.22 -25.79
C PRO A 132 -2.15 -33.72 -27.19
N VAL A 133 -0.91 -34.16 -27.36
CA VAL A 133 -0.35 -34.58 -28.66
C VAL A 133 -0.03 -36.07 -28.72
N GLY A 134 -0.04 -36.77 -27.58
CA GLY A 134 0.21 -38.21 -27.58
C GLY A 134 0.13 -38.90 -26.22
N LYS A 135 0.56 -40.16 -26.21
CA LYS A 135 0.71 -41.00 -25.02
C LYS A 135 2.10 -41.62 -25.00
N LEU A 136 2.71 -41.65 -23.82
CA LEU A 136 4.00 -42.28 -23.58
C LEU A 136 3.77 -43.77 -23.26
N VAL A 137 4.31 -44.62 -24.12
CA VAL A 137 4.29 -46.08 -23.95
C VAL A 137 5.25 -46.45 -22.82
N GLY A 138 4.76 -47.26 -21.88
CA GLY A 138 5.52 -47.66 -20.70
C GLY A 138 4.63 -47.92 -19.50
N ARG A 139 4.87 -47.21 -18.40
CA ARG A 139 4.21 -47.46 -17.12
C ARG A 139 2.71 -47.16 -17.14
N TYR A 140 2.29 -46.12 -17.86
CA TYR A 140 0.91 -45.63 -17.87
C TYR A 140 0.06 -46.13 -19.05
N TYR A 141 0.67 -46.31 -20.23
CA TYR A 141 0.02 -46.83 -21.43
C TYR A 141 0.82 -47.99 -22.04
N ASP A 142 0.14 -49.01 -22.54
CA ASP A 142 0.79 -50.13 -23.24
C ASP A 142 1.12 -49.78 -24.70
N ILE A 143 1.68 -50.76 -25.42
CA ILE A 143 2.12 -50.62 -26.83
C ILE A 143 0.96 -50.34 -27.81
N GLU A 144 -0.29 -50.56 -27.39
CA GLU A 144 -1.51 -50.24 -28.15
C GLU A 144 -2.12 -48.89 -27.72
N GLY A 145 -1.53 -48.23 -26.71
CA GLY A 145 -2.00 -46.96 -26.17
C GLY A 145 -3.14 -47.10 -25.15
N ASN A 146 -3.40 -48.32 -24.66
CA ASN A 146 -4.42 -48.58 -23.67
C ASN A 146 -3.90 -48.32 -22.24
N PRO A 147 -4.74 -47.80 -21.32
CA PRO A 147 -4.35 -47.60 -19.91
C PRO A 147 -3.92 -48.90 -19.23
N THR A 148 -2.71 -48.91 -18.65
CA THR A 148 -2.22 -50.08 -17.91
C THR A 148 -2.98 -50.26 -16.58
N LYS A 149 -2.84 -51.44 -15.95
CA LYS A 149 -3.32 -51.67 -14.57
C LYS A 149 -2.72 -50.66 -13.57
N TYR A 150 -1.52 -50.15 -13.85
CA TYR A 150 -0.88 -49.15 -13.01
C TYR A 150 -1.61 -47.80 -13.07
N LEU A 151 -1.93 -47.29 -14.27
CA LEU A 151 -2.68 -46.03 -14.43
C LEU A 151 -4.07 -46.12 -13.78
N LYS A 152 -4.77 -47.24 -13.96
CA LYS A 152 -6.07 -47.49 -13.27
C LYS A 152 -5.92 -47.48 -11.75
N GLY A 153 -4.83 -48.04 -11.22
CA GLY A 153 -4.51 -48.00 -9.79
C GLY A 153 -4.20 -46.59 -9.27
N VAL A 154 -3.54 -45.77 -10.09
CA VAL A 154 -3.26 -44.34 -9.82
C VAL A 154 -4.56 -43.55 -9.75
N GLU A 155 -5.46 -43.72 -10.72
CA GLU A 155 -6.78 -43.05 -10.74
C GLU A 155 -7.64 -43.45 -9.52
N ALA A 156 -7.66 -44.74 -9.16
CA ALA A 156 -8.36 -45.21 -7.96
C ALA A 156 -7.74 -44.70 -6.65
N LYS A 157 -6.43 -44.44 -6.63
CA LYS A 157 -5.72 -43.84 -5.48
C LYS A 157 -6.00 -42.33 -5.38
N ALA A 158 -6.06 -41.62 -6.50
CA ALA A 158 -6.48 -40.22 -6.56
C ALA A 158 -7.92 -40.03 -6.08
N ALA A 159 -8.85 -40.90 -6.47
CA ALA A 159 -10.24 -40.86 -6.01
C ALA A 159 -10.35 -40.99 -4.48
N ARG A 160 -9.54 -41.87 -3.86
CA ARG A 160 -9.43 -41.98 -2.40
C ARG A 160 -8.86 -40.70 -1.77
N GLY A 161 -7.89 -40.06 -2.41
CA GLY A 161 -7.36 -38.76 -1.99
C GLY A 161 -8.41 -37.65 -2.03
N ALA A 162 -9.29 -37.63 -3.04
CA ALA A 162 -10.38 -36.66 -3.13
C ALA A 162 -11.39 -36.82 -1.99
N GLN A 163 -11.78 -38.05 -1.66
CA GLN A 163 -12.67 -38.35 -0.54
C GLN A 163 -12.06 -37.92 0.81
N LEU A 164 -10.76 -38.15 1.02
CA LEU A 164 -10.06 -37.73 2.23
C LEU A 164 -10.04 -36.19 2.38
N MET A 165 -9.72 -35.47 1.30
CA MET A 165 -9.70 -34.00 1.29
C MET A 165 -11.10 -33.40 1.53
N GLU A 166 -12.15 -34.00 0.99
CA GLU A 166 -13.52 -33.52 1.19
C GLU A 166 -14.04 -33.81 2.60
N LYS A 167 -13.62 -34.92 3.20
CA LYS A 167 -13.82 -35.19 4.63
C LYS A 167 -13.09 -34.15 5.49
N GLN A 168 -11.86 -33.81 5.13
CA GLN A 168 -11.05 -32.78 5.81
C GLN A 168 -11.68 -31.39 5.71
N LYS A 169 -12.19 -31.00 4.53
CA LYS A 169 -12.95 -29.73 4.35
C LYS A 169 -14.22 -29.67 5.19
N LYS A 170 -14.93 -30.78 5.35
CA LYS A 170 -16.14 -30.87 6.21
C LYS A 170 -15.79 -30.82 7.70
N GLU A 171 -14.59 -31.23 8.08
CA GLU A 171 -14.06 -31.10 9.44
C GLU A 171 -13.56 -29.66 9.71
N GLU A 172 -12.88 -29.02 8.75
CA GLU A 172 -12.44 -27.61 8.81
C GLU A 172 -13.62 -26.62 8.90
N ALA A 173 -14.76 -26.93 8.27
CA ALA A 173 -15.98 -26.12 8.35
C ALA A 173 -16.65 -26.14 9.75
N LYS A 174 -16.21 -27.01 10.68
CA LYS A 174 -16.72 -27.07 12.05
C LYS A 174 -15.90 -26.23 13.06
N VAL A 175 -14.86 -25.52 12.61
CA VAL A 175 -13.98 -24.72 13.46
C VAL A 175 -14.55 -23.29 13.66
N PRO A 176 -14.73 -22.77 14.89
CA PRO A 176 -15.22 -21.42 15.12
C PRO A 176 -14.17 -20.33 14.84
N SER A 177 -14.62 -19.11 14.50
CA SER A 177 -13.76 -17.94 14.33
C SER A 177 -13.10 -17.48 15.65
N CYS A 178 -11.81 -17.17 15.56
CA CYS A 178 -10.78 -16.67 16.51
C CYS A 178 -11.09 -16.03 17.90
N ASN A 179 -12.27 -16.13 18.52
CA ASN A 179 -12.53 -15.59 19.86
C ASN A 179 -13.09 -16.61 20.87
N SER A 180 -12.90 -17.92 20.67
CA SER A 180 -13.21 -18.90 21.71
C SER A 180 -12.06 -19.03 22.71
N LYS A 181 -12.39 -18.84 23.98
CA LYS A 181 -11.51 -18.85 25.17
C LYS A 181 -10.49 -20.00 25.17
N TRP A 182 -9.28 -19.65 25.56
CA TRP A 182 -8.19 -20.56 25.93
C TRP A 182 -8.58 -21.36 27.19
N SER A 183 -8.43 -22.69 27.17
CA SER A 183 -8.45 -23.53 28.37
C SER A 183 -7.18 -24.40 28.41
N GLN A 184 -6.72 -24.70 29.62
CA GLN A 184 -5.43 -25.33 29.88
C GLN A 184 -5.42 -26.85 29.62
N ASP A 185 -6.60 -27.45 29.43
CA ASP A 185 -6.79 -28.90 29.36
C ASP A 185 -6.94 -29.45 27.93
N GLU A 186 -7.23 -28.60 26.94
CA GLU A 186 -7.38 -28.99 25.53
C GLU A 186 -6.29 -28.32 24.69
N GLY A 187 -5.14 -28.98 24.53
CA GLY A 187 -4.12 -28.56 23.57
C GLY A 187 -4.73 -28.48 22.16
N SER A 188 -4.77 -27.27 21.58
CA SER A 188 -5.51 -26.99 20.35
C SER A 188 -5.06 -27.89 19.17
N GLU A 189 -5.99 -28.57 18.50
CA GLU A 189 -5.80 -29.30 17.22
C GLU A 189 -4.85 -28.64 16.20
N PRO A 190 -4.85 -27.30 15.97
CA PRO A 190 -3.89 -26.65 15.08
C PRO A 190 -2.42 -26.82 15.50
N MET A 191 -2.10 -26.99 16.78
CA MET A 191 -0.74 -27.28 17.24
C MET A 191 -0.29 -28.70 16.84
N VAL A 192 -1.21 -29.68 16.84
CA VAL A 192 -0.91 -31.05 16.41
C VAL A 192 -0.67 -31.11 14.90
N SER A 193 -1.47 -30.38 14.12
CA SER A 193 -1.31 -30.27 12.66
C SER A 193 -0.02 -29.54 12.26
N ALA A 194 0.28 -28.40 12.89
CA ALA A 194 1.54 -27.69 12.67
C ALA A 194 2.76 -28.52 13.11
N ALA A 195 2.68 -29.26 14.22
CA ALA A 195 3.73 -30.17 14.65
C ALA A 195 3.93 -31.36 13.68
N LEU A 196 2.85 -31.92 13.12
CA LEU A 196 2.92 -32.98 12.10
C LEU A 196 3.51 -32.47 10.78
N LEU A 197 3.09 -31.29 10.32
CA LEU A 197 3.58 -30.67 9.08
C LEU A 197 5.04 -30.20 9.20
N CYS A 198 5.43 -29.73 10.39
CA CYS A 198 6.82 -29.44 10.72
C CYS A 198 7.68 -30.72 10.72
N LYS A 199 7.15 -31.85 11.22
CA LYS A 199 7.81 -33.16 11.13
C LYS A 199 7.88 -33.73 9.70
N ASN A 200 6.94 -33.37 8.83
CA ASN A 200 6.85 -33.87 7.45
C ASN A 200 7.56 -32.99 6.40
N GLY A 201 8.27 -31.93 6.83
CA GLY A 201 9.11 -31.10 5.95
C GLY A 201 8.40 -30.05 5.10
N ASN A 202 7.09 -29.85 5.24
CA ASN A 202 6.33 -28.91 4.39
C ASN A 202 6.18 -27.50 5.03
N LEU A 203 7.31 -26.92 5.43
CA LEU A 203 7.37 -25.67 6.20
C LEU A 203 7.03 -24.43 5.36
N ILE A 204 7.39 -24.41 4.07
CA ILE A 204 7.12 -23.28 3.16
C ILE A 204 5.61 -23.09 2.97
N THR A 205 4.86 -24.17 2.74
CA THR A 205 3.40 -24.12 2.53
C THR A 205 2.66 -23.64 3.79
N LEU A 206 3.16 -23.99 4.98
CA LEU A 206 2.62 -23.47 6.23
C LEU A 206 2.82 -21.95 6.34
N LEU A 207 3.99 -21.44 5.94
CA LEU A 207 4.28 -20.01 5.94
C LEU A 207 3.44 -19.25 4.91
N GLU A 208 3.21 -19.81 3.72
CA GLU A 208 2.35 -19.23 2.68
C GLU A 208 0.88 -19.12 3.13
N ASN A 209 0.43 -20.04 3.98
CA ASN A 209 -0.91 -20.02 4.57
C ASN A 209 -1.00 -19.20 5.87
N CYS A 210 0.12 -18.64 6.35
CA CYS A 210 0.15 -17.86 7.57
C CYS A 210 -0.51 -16.48 7.34
N LYS A 211 -1.72 -16.30 7.88
CA LYS A 211 -2.50 -15.05 7.74
C LYS A 211 -2.34 -14.06 8.89
N SER A 212 -1.64 -14.46 9.97
CA SER A 212 -1.52 -13.67 11.19
C SER A 212 -0.17 -13.86 11.86
N PHE A 213 0.36 -12.78 12.40
CA PHE A 213 1.59 -12.80 13.17
C PHE A 213 1.48 -13.63 14.47
N CYS A 214 0.27 -13.79 15.03
CA CYS A 214 0.05 -14.68 16.18
C CYS A 214 0.29 -16.15 15.78
N TYR A 215 -0.26 -16.58 14.65
CA TYR A 215 -0.05 -17.92 14.11
C TYR A 215 1.43 -18.16 13.75
N PHE A 216 2.10 -17.14 13.22
CA PHE A 216 3.53 -17.18 12.96
C PHE A 216 4.37 -17.46 14.23
N LYS A 217 4.08 -16.77 15.33
CA LYS A 217 4.77 -17.01 16.62
C LYS A 217 4.53 -18.43 17.15
N GLN A 218 3.31 -18.95 17.01
CA GLN A 218 2.97 -20.31 17.40
C GLN A 218 3.77 -21.32 16.58
N MET A 219 3.81 -21.15 15.26
CA MET A 219 4.64 -21.98 14.38
C MET A 219 6.12 -21.95 14.78
N HIS A 220 6.69 -20.77 15.01
CA HIS A 220 8.08 -20.65 15.42
C HIS A 220 8.35 -21.36 16.77
N SER A 221 7.43 -21.24 17.74
CA SER A 221 7.57 -21.92 19.03
C SER A 221 7.56 -23.44 18.89
N ILE A 222 6.69 -23.98 18.01
CA ILE A 222 6.63 -25.42 17.70
C ILE A 222 7.95 -25.87 17.07
N MET A 223 8.49 -25.13 16.11
CA MET A 223 9.78 -25.46 15.49
C MET A 223 10.91 -25.57 16.52
N ILE A 224 10.97 -24.63 17.48
CA ILE A 224 11.93 -24.66 18.59
C ILE A 224 11.70 -25.90 19.47
N THR A 225 10.45 -26.16 19.88
CA THR A 225 10.12 -27.29 20.77
C THR A 225 10.44 -28.65 20.14
N PHE A 226 10.25 -28.79 18.82
CA PHE A 226 10.58 -30.03 18.09
C PHE A 226 12.04 -30.07 17.61
N GLY A 227 12.86 -29.09 17.96
CA GLY A 227 14.28 -29.05 17.62
C GLY A 227 14.53 -28.98 16.12
N ILE A 228 13.64 -28.36 15.35
CA ILE A 228 13.79 -28.18 13.90
C ILE A 228 14.62 -26.91 13.69
N PRO A 229 15.90 -27.03 13.27
CA PRO A 229 16.75 -25.87 13.14
C PRO A 229 16.30 -25.02 11.94
N LEU A 230 16.27 -23.70 12.13
CA LEU A 230 16.11 -22.67 11.07
C LEU A 230 17.31 -22.63 10.10
N ILE A 231 17.94 -23.78 9.82
CA ILE A 231 19.25 -23.89 9.15
C ILE A 231 19.18 -24.91 7.99
N GLN A 232 18.05 -25.59 7.79
CA GLN A 232 17.96 -26.66 6.79
C GLN A 232 17.80 -26.17 5.35
N GLU A 233 17.15 -25.02 5.11
CA GLU A 233 16.93 -24.46 3.77
C GLU A 233 16.96 -22.92 3.73
N ASP A 234 17.92 -22.33 3.00
CA ASP A 234 18.11 -20.87 2.89
C ASP A 234 16.87 -20.11 2.39
N VAL A 235 16.09 -20.74 1.52
CA VAL A 235 14.86 -20.14 0.94
C VAL A 235 13.77 -20.02 2.01
N PHE A 236 13.58 -21.06 2.81
CA PHE A 236 12.60 -21.04 3.90
C PHE A 236 12.99 -19.99 4.94
N VAL A 237 14.26 -19.94 5.36
CA VAL A 237 14.77 -18.94 6.32
C VAL A 237 14.53 -17.51 5.83
N SER A 238 14.84 -17.25 4.56
CA SER A 238 14.68 -15.91 3.97
C SER A 238 13.22 -15.49 3.88
N ARG A 239 12.30 -16.39 3.52
CA ARG A 239 10.86 -16.13 3.53
C ARG A 239 10.32 -15.97 4.95
N PHE A 240 10.77 -16.82 5.88
CA PHE A 240 10.37 -16.81 7.27
C PHE A 240 10.77 -15.48 7.93
N LEU A 241 12.00 -15.03 7.69
CA LEU A 241 12.48 -13.73 8.16
C LEU A 241 11.75 -12.57 7.50
N SER A 242 11.48 -12.65 6.20
CA SER A 242 10.68 -11.64 5.49
C SER A 242 9.27 -11.53 6.07
N PHE A 243 8.66 -12.67 6.42
CA PHE A 243 7.36 -12.69 7.08
C PHE A 243 7.44 -12.07 8.48
N ALA A 244 8.46 -12.41 9.27
CA ALA A 244 8.68 -11.81 10.58
C ALA A 244 8.82 -10.28 10.49
N ALA A 245 9.50 -9.78 9.44
CA ALA A 245 9.73 -8.37 9.16
C ALA A 245 8.58 -7.67 8.40
N THR A 246 7.41 -8.32 8.23
CA THR A 246 6.28 -7.78 7.44
C THR A 246 5.69 -6.51 8.06
N SER A 247 5.75 -6.35 9.39
CA SER A 247 5.22 -5.17 10.08
C SER A 247 6.26 -4.50 10.99
N SER A 248 6.20 -3.17 11.00
CA SER A 248 7.07 -2.29 11.78
C SER A 248 7.05 -2.57 13.28
N ASN A 249 5.92 -3.02 13.82
CA ASN A 249 5.75 -3.31 15.25
C ASN A 249 6.37 -4.65 15.69
N ASN A 250 6.82 -5.47 14.74
CA ASN A 250 7.32 -6.82 15.02
C ASN A 250 8.82 -6.98 14.75
N MET A 251 9.52 -5.89 14.49
CA MET A 251 10.92 -5.92 14.08
C MET A 251 11.87 -6.48 15.14
N ASP A 252 11.59 -6.27 16.43
CA ASP A 252 12.44 -6.83 17.50
C ASP A 252 12.39 -8.37 17.48
N TYR A 253 11.25 -8.97 17.14
CA TYR A 253 11.11 -10.41 17.01
C TYR A 253 11.83 -10.94 15.77
N ALA A 254 11.68 -10.26 14.63
CA ALA A 254 12.40 -10.59 13.41
C ALA A 254 13.93 -10.52 13.62
N TYR A 255 14.39 -9.51 14.37
CA TYR A 255 15.81 -9.36 14.70
C TYR A 255 16.32 -10.45 15.63
N ALA A 256 15.53 -10.87 16.62
CA ALA A 256 15.89 -12.01 17.47
C ALA A 256 16.05 -13.31 16.67
N ILE A 257 15.21 -13.54 15.65
CA ILE A 257 15.36 -14.67 14.71
C ILE A 257 16.65 -14.51 13.90
N PHE A 258 16.89 -13.30 13.36
CA PHE A 258 18.07 -13.00 12.56
C PHE A 258 19.38 -13.30 13.31
N LEU A 259 19.47 -12.94 14.59
CA LEU A 259 20.65 -13.21 15.42
C LEU A 259 20.94 -14.70 15.65
N GLN A 260 19.97 -15.57 15.41
CA GLN A 260 20.15 -17.04 15.52
C GLN A 260 20.68 -17.66 14.23
N LEU A 261 20.76 -16.89 13.14
CA LEU A 261 21.26 -17.40 11.86
C LEU A 261 22.78 -17.49 11.88
N PRO A 262 23.38 -18.67 11.62
CA PRO A 262 24.83 -18.84 11.70
C PRO A 262 25.57 -18.09 10.58
N ASN A 263 24.99 -18.02 9.38
CA ASN A 263 25.56 -17.33 8.22
C ASN A 263 24.48 -16.53 7.48
N PRO A 264 24.09 -15.34 7.98
CA PRO A 264 23.04 -14.56 7.33
C PRO A 264 23.49 -14.05 5.95
N THR A 265 22.65 -14.26 4.93
CA THR A 265 22.89 -13.76 3.57
C THR A 265 22.69 -12.24 3.50
N ILE A 266 23.22 -11.59 2.45
CA ILE A 266 22.96 -10.16 2.19
C ILE A 266 21.46 -9.84 2.12
N PHE A 267 20.64 -10.77 1.63
CA PHE A 267 19.19 -10.63 1.62
C PHE A 267 18.61 -10.56 3.04
N ASN A 268 19.13 -11.37 3.98
CA ASN A 268 18.68 -11.36 5.37
C ASN A 268 19.04 -10.03 6.05
N TRP A 269 20.26 -9.53 5.85
CA TRP A 269 20.69 -8.20 6.29
C TRP A 269 19.78 -7.09 5.74
N ASN A 270 19.60 -7.06 4.41
CA ASN A 270 18.74 -6.07 3.75
C ASN A 270 17.28 -6.15 4.22
N THR A 271 16.78 -7.34 4.55
CA THR A 271 15.43 -7.53 5.12
C THR A 271 15.28 -6.85 6.47
N ILE A 272 16.25 -7.03 7.37
CA ILE A 272 16.25 -6.39 8.69
C ILE A 272 16.44 -4.88 8.59
N ILE A 273 17.39 -4.41 7.78
CA ILE A 273 17.64 -2.98 7.55
C ILE A 273 16.37 -2.32 7.01
N ARG A 274 15.75 -2.91 5.98
CA ARG A 274 14.47 -2.45 5.42
C ARG A 274 13.38 -2.41 6.47
N GLY A 275 13.24 -3.46 7.26
CA GLY A 275 12.22 -3.56 8.30
C GLY A 275 12.36 -2.46 9.36
N TYR A 276 13.57 -2.26 9.90
CA TYR A 276 13.83 -1.20 10.88
C TYR A 276 13.69 0.20 10.30
N SER A 277 14.05 0.43 9.02
CA SER A 277 13.86 1.73 8.37
C SER A 277 12.39 2.21 8.37
N LYS A 278 11.44 1.28 8.44
CA LYS A 278 9.99 1.55 8.52
C LYS A 278 9.42 1.44 9.94
N SER A 279 10.23 1.05 10.90
CA SER A 279 9.83 0.84 12.29
C SER A 279 9.77 2.14 13.08
N ARG A 280 9.23 2.09 14.30
CA ARG A 280 9.28 3.22 15.24
C ARG A 280 10.71 3.61 15.64
N ASN A 281 11.68 2.71 15.45
CA ASN A 281 13.07 2.91 15.82
C ASN A 281 14.01 2.78 14.61
N PRO A 282 14.00 3.76 13.68
CA PRO A 282 14.77 3.69 12.44
C PRO A 282 16.29 3.71 12.63
N ASN A 283 16.80 4.18 13.78
CA ASN A 283 18.23 4.14 14.10
C ASN A 283 18.83 2.72 14.06
N LYS A 284 18.06 1.69 14.44
CA LYS A 284 18.50 0.28 14.42
C LYS A 284 18.85 -0.18 13.01
N SER A 285 18.27 0.41 11.97
CA SER A 285 18.68 0.09 10.59
C SER A 285 20.13 0.47 10.31
N ILE A 286 20.61 1.57 10.91
CA ILE A 286 22.00 2.01 10.81
C ILE A 286 22.91 1.12 11.66
N SER A 287 22.49 0.76 12.87
CA SER A 287 23.24 -0.17 13.73
C SER A 287 23.45 -1.52 13.03
N VAL A 288 22.38 -2.10 12.48
CA VAL A 288 22.44 -3.37 11.73
C VAL A 288 23.35 -3.25 10.51
N PHE A 289 23.35 -2.11 9.82
CA PHE A 289 24.29 -1.86 8.72
C PHE A 289 25.74 -1.79 9.18
N ILE A 290 26.02 -1.18 10.34
CA ILE A 290 27.36 -1.17 10.92
C ILE A 290 27.79 -2.60 11.27
N ASP A 291 26.91 -3.39 11.87
CA ASP A 291 27.18 -4.80 12.22
C ASP A 291 27.48 -5.61 10.96
N MET A 292 26.70 -5.42 9.88
CA MET A 292 26.92 -6.04 8.56
C MET A 292 28.34 -5.77 8.04
N LEU A 293 28.82 -4.52 8.18
CA LEU A 293 30.18 -4.15 7.79
C LEU A 293 31.25 -4.76 8.70
N GLN A 294 31.00 -4.83 10.01
CA GLN A 294 31.94 -5.40 10.98
C GLN A 294 32.17 -6.90 10.77
N VAL A 295 31.14 -7.64 10.35
CA VAL A 295 31.26 -9.06 9.98
C VAL A 295 31.79 -9.28 8.56
N GLY A 296 32.14 -8.21 7.84
CA GLY A 296 32.74 -8.27 6.52
C GLY A 296 31.77 -8.52 5.36
N VAL A 297 30.46 -8.37 5.57
CA VAL A 297 29.47 -8.51 4.49
C VAL A 297 29.39 -7.20 3.72
N ALA A 298 29.70 -7.25 2.43
CA ALA A 298 29.66 -6.07 1.56
C ALA A 298 28.20 -5.65 1.27
N PRO A 299 27.86 -4.35 1.39
CA PRO A 299 26.55 -3.83 1.01
C PRO A 299 26.32 -3.86 -0.50
N ASP A 300 25.06 -3.85 -0.91
CA ASP A 300 24.65 -3.77 -2.30
C ASP A 300 23.74 -2.55 -2.57
N HIS A 301 23.36 -2.37 -3.83
CA HIS A 301 22.45 -1.31 -4.26
C HIS A 301 21.07 -1.34 -3.55
N LEU A 302 20.68 -2.46 -2.93
CA LEU A 302 19.43 -2.58 -2.17
C LEU A 302 19.59 -2.14 -0.71
N THR A 303 20.81 -2.04 -0.19
CA THR A 303 21.08 -1.61 1.20
C THR A 303 20.81 -0.11 1.41
N TYR A 304 21.43 0.76 0.61
CA TYR A 304 21.44 2.21 0.84
C TYR A 304 20.07 2.91 0.81
N PRO A 305 19.11 2.53 -0.06
CA PRO A 305 17.80 3.16 -0.09
C PRO A 305 17.05 3.12 1.24
N PHE A 306 17.26 2.07 2.04
CA PHE A 306 16.65 1.95 3.35
C PHE A 306 17.40 2.76 4.42
N LEU A 307 18.70 2.95 4.26
CA LEU A 307 19.50 3.83 5.13
C LEU A 307 19.19 5.31 4.89
N THR A 308 19.04 5.75 3.63
CA THR A 308 18.62 7.13 3.34
C THR A 308 17.19 7.39 3.81
N LYS A 309 16.30 6.38 3.71
CA LYS A 309 14.97 6.44 4.30
C LYS A 309 15.01 6.57 5.82
N ALA A 310 15.83 5.77 6.51
CA ALA A 310 16.00 5.87 7.95
C ALA A 310 16.52 7.24 8.37
N ALA A 311 17.51 7.79 7.65
CA ALA A 311 18.01 9.14 7.89
C ALA A 311 16.91 10.21 7.71
N SER A 312 16.06 10.05 6.70
CA SER A 312 14.89 10.92 6.48
C SER A 312 13.89 10.85 7.64
N HIS A 313 13.61 9.64 8.15
CA HIS A 313 12.71 9.46 9.30
C HIS A 313 13.31 10.02 10.61
N LEU A 314 14.62 9.91 10.78
CA LEU A 314 15.35 10.47 11.94
C LEU A 314 15.53 11.99 11.85
N GLN A 315 15.25 12.61 10.69
CA GLN A 315 15.56 14.02 10.42
C GLN A 315 17.06 14.35 10.57
N GLU A 316 17.94 13.39 10.26
CA GLU A 316 19.40 13.51 10.40
C GLU A 316 20.10 13.68 9.04
N VAL A 317 20.32 14.93 8.64
CA VAL A 317 20.91 15.24 7.31
C VAL A 317 22.34 14.72 7.16
N ARG A 318 23.16 14.83 8.22
CA ARG A 318 24.57 14.39 8.21
C ARG A 318 24.70 12.89 8.00
N LEU A 319 23.78 12.12 8.59
CA LEU A 319 23.72 10.67 8.40
C LEU A 319 23.44 10.33 6.95
N GLY A 320 22.44 10.95 6.31
CA GLY A 320 22.13 10.69 4.91
C GLY A 320 23.24 11.12 3.95
N LEU A 321 23.95 12.22 4.22
CA LEU A 321 25.14 12.61 3.46
C LEU A 321 26.30 11.62 3.65
N SER A 322 26.47 11.07 4.85
CA SER A 322 27.46 10.00 5.11
C SER A 322 27.11 8.72 4.34
N VAL A 323 25.83 8.36 4.26
CA VAL A 323 25.33 7.25 3.44
C VAL A 323 25.63 7.51 1.96
N HIS A 324 25.40 8.73 1.45
CA HIS A 324 25.77 9.09 0.08
C HIS A 324 27.29 8.98 -0.16
N GLY A 325 28.12 9.47 0.77
CA GLY A 325 29.57 9.30 0.68
C GLY A 325 29.98 7.82 0.61
N ARG A 326 29.25 6.94 1.30
CA ARG A 326 29.45 5.50 1.22
C ARG A 326 29.01 4.90 -0.12
N VAL A 327 27.87 5.33 -0.66
CA VAL A 327 27.41 4.97 -2.02
C VAL A 327 28.48 5.24 -3.07
N VAL A 328 29.15 6.40 -2.98
CA VAL A 328 30.23 6.77 -3.90
C VAL A 328 31.43 5.84 -3.73
N LYS A 329 31.86 5.58 -2.49
CA LYS A 329 33.00 4.70 -2.19
C LYS A 329 32.77 3.25 -2.65
N ASP A 330 31.55 2.77 -2.49
CA ASP A 330 31.19 1.38 -2.80
C ASP A 330 30.79 1.20 -4.28
N GLY A 331 30.83 2.27 -5.09
CA GLY A 331 30.67 2.21 -6.55
C GLY A 331 29.21 2.24 -7.05
N PHE A 332 28.25 2.59 -6.19
CA PHE A 332 26.82 2.58 -6.54
C PHE A 332 26.29 3.96 -6.99
N VAL A 333 27.16 4.92 -7.31
CA VAL A 333 26.77 6.28 -7.72
C VAL A 333 25.93 6.31 -8.99
N ALA A 334 26.10 5.37 -9.91
CA ALA A 334 25.32 5.28 -11.15
C ALA A 334 24.00 4.51 -10.98
N ASP A 335 23.78 3.86 -9.83
CA ASP A 335 22.60 3.04 -9.61
C ASP A 335 21.34 3.90 -9.50
N ARG A 336 20.33 3.57 -10.31
CA ARG A 336 19.09 4.33 -10.41
C ARG A 336 18.26 4.27 -9.13
N PHE A 337 18.22 3.10 -8.48
CA PHE A 337 17.42 2.90 -7.28
C PHE A 337 18.00 3.69 -6.09
N VAL A 338 19.33 3.70 -5.97
CA VAL A 338 20.06 4.54 -5.00
C VAL A 338 19.90 6.02 -5.29
N LYS A 339 20.02 6.48 -6.55
CA LYS A 339 19.77 7.90 -6.88
C LYS A 339 18.34 8.34 -6.56
N ASN A 340 17.33 7.52 -6.88
CA ASN A 340 15.94 7.81 -6.54
C ASN A 340 15.74 7.93 -5.01
N SER A 341 16.40 7.09 -4.21
CA SER A 341 16.31 7.17 -2.75
C SER A 341 17.02 8.40 -2.17
N LEU A 342 18.09 8.87 -2.81
CA LEU A 342 18.77 10.12 -2.47
C LEU A 342 17.94 11.35 -2.84
N ILE A 343 17.21 11.33 -3.96
CA ILE A 343 16.26 12.38 -4.34
C ILE A 343 15.13 12.49 -3.30
N HIS A 344 14.55 11.36 -2.87
CA HIS A 344 13.54 11.39 -1.80
C HIS A 344 14.10 11.89 -0.45
N PHE A 345 15.34 11.52 -0.12
CA PHE A 345 16.03 12.06 1.05
C PHE A 345 16.17 13.58 0.96
N ALA A 346 16.65 14.09 -0.17
CA ALA A 346 16.80 15.53 -0.42
C ALA A 346 15.47 16.30 -0.24
N GLY A 347 14.36 15.75 -0.76
CA GLY A 347 13.03 16.34 -0.56
C GLY A 347 12.58 16.41 0.91
N SER A 348 13.06 15.50 1.77
CA SER A 348 12.76 15.53 3.21
C SER A 348 13.47 16.70 3.93
N PHE A 349 14.61 17.14 3.41
CA PHE A 349 15.40 18.27 3.93
C PHE A 349 15.26 19.55 3.11
N LYS A 350 14.27 19.60 2.21
CA LYS A 350 13.99 20.75 1.34
C LYS A 350 15.13 21.17 0.41
N ASP A 351 16.03 20.24 0.05
CA ASP A 351 17.15 20.51 -0.86
C ASP A 351 16.80 20.12 -2.30
N ALA A 352 16.01 20.96 -2.97
CA ALA A 352 15.59 20.74 -4.35
C ALA A 352 16.76 20.81 -5.35
N VAL A 353 17.81 21.59 -5.04
CA VAL A 353 18.96 21.80 -5.93
C VAL A 353 19.78 20.52 -6.03
N TYR A 354 20.09 19.91 -4.88
CA TYR A 354 20.80 18.64 -4.83
C TYR A 354 19.98 17.52 -5.50
N ALA A 355 18.67 17.46 -5.24
CA ALA A 355 17.76 16.52 -5.90
C ALA A 355 17.79 16.67 -7.43
N ARG A 356 17.71 17.92 -7.92
CA ARG A 356 17.72 18.22 -9.36
C ARG A 356 19.01 17.77 -10.02
N LYS A 357 20.16 18.04 -9.38
CA LYS A 357 21.47 17.59 -9.89
C LYS A 357 21.52 16.07 -10.08
N LEU A 358 21.10 15.31 -9.06
CA LEU A 358 21.05 13.85 -9.16
C LEU A 358 20.12 13.36 -10.27
N PHE A 359 18.97 14.01 -10.41
CA PHE A 359 17.96 13.72 -11.42
C PHE A 359 18.46 14.01 -12.85
N ASP A 360 19.26 15.06 -13.04
CA ASP A 360 19.85 15.39 -14.33
C ASP A 360 20.91 14.40 -14.78
N GLU A 361 21.77 13.97 -13.87
CA GLU A 361 22.88 13.04 -14.11
C GLU A 361 22.45 11.57 -14.27
N MET A 362 21.14 11.26 -14.23
CA MET A 362 20.65 9.89 -14.30
C MET A 362 19.79 9.61 -15.52
N SER A 363 19.78 8.33 -15.93
CA SER A 363 18.76 7.81 -16.84
C SER A 363 17.42 7.74 -16.10
N LYS A 364 16.42 8.47 -16.60
CA LYS A 364 15.14 8.69 -15.92
C LYS A 364 14.17 7.57 -16.31
N ASN A 365 13.46 7.04 -15.32
CA ASN A 365 12.26 6.23 -15.53
C ASN A 365 11.08 6.84 -14.74
N LEU A 366 9.91 6.22 -14.83
CA LEU A 366 8.72 6.69 -14.11
C LEU A 366 8.96 6.91 -12.61
N VAL A 367 9.73 6.03 -11.96
CA VAL A 367 10.10 6.19 -10.55
C VAL A 367 10.95 7.45 -10.33
N SER A 368 11.96 7.70 -11.16
CA SER A 368 12.78 8.90 -11.06
C SER A 368 11.97 10.18 -11.23
N TRP A 369 11.05 10.21 -12.20
CA TRP A 369 10.15 11.34 -12.41
C TRP A 369 9.25 11.57 -11.19
N ASN A 370 8.65 10.51 -10.65
CA ASN A 370 7.82 10.58 -9.45
C ASN A 370 8.62 11.01 -8.20
N SER A 371 9.88 10.56 -8.05
CA SER A 371 10.76 11.00 -6.96
C SER A 371 11.08 12.50 -7.04
N MET A 372 11.35 13.01 -8.24
CA MET A 372 11.61 14.45 -8.44
C MET A 372 10.36 15.29 -8.20
N LEU A 373 9.21 14.80 -8.67
CA LEU A 373 7.91 15.44 -8.45
C LEU A 373 7.59 15.56 -6.95
N ASP A 374 7.70 14.44 -6.20
CA ASP A 374 7.53 14.40 -4.74
C ASP A 374 8.52 15.35 -4.02
N CYS A 375 9.76 15.43 -4.51
CA CYS A 375 10.76 16.35 -3.96
C CYS A 375 10.31 17.82 -4.09
N TYR A 376 9.93 18.27 -5.28
CA TYR A 376 9.47 19.65 -5.48
C TYR A 376 8.20 19.96 -4.69
N VAL A 377 7.23 19.04 -4.65
CA VAL A 377 6.02 19.18 -3.83
C VAL A 377 6.39 19.35 -2.34
N LYS A 378 7.31 18.53 -1.82
CA LYS A 378 7.79 18.69 -0.44
C LYS A 378 8.51 20.02 -0.24
N CYS A 379 9.27 20.50 -1.22
CA CYS A 379 9.95 21.80 -1.16
C CYS A 379 9.00 23.00 -1.29
N LYS A 380 7.68 22.77 -1.45
CA LYS A 380 6.67 23.82 -1.75
C LYS A 380 6.92 24.54 -3.09
N GLU A 381 7.69 23.92 -3.99
CA GLU A 381 8.02 24.44 -5.31
C GLU A 381 7.04 23.88 -6.36
N VAL A 382 5.74 24.16 -6.18
CA VAL A 382 4.66 23.53 -6.97
C VAL A 382 4.77 23.87 -8.47
N LEU A 383 5.31 25.03 -8.82
CA LEU A 383 5.55 25.41 -10.22
C LEU A 383 6.62 24.53 -10.89
N LEU A 384 7.73 24.26 -10.19
CA LEU A 384 8.77 23.34 -10.68
C LEU A 384 8.27 21.90 -10.71
N ALA A 385 7.47 21.50 -9.72
CA ALA A 385 6.75 20.22 -9.73
C ALA A 385 5.89 20.11 -10.99
N ARG A 386 5.18 21.19 -11.35
CA ARG A 386 4.32 21.23 -12.54
C ARG A 386 5.11 21.13 -13.84
N GLU A 387 6.25 21.82 -13.95
CA GLU A 387 7.13 21.73 -15.11
C GLU A 387 7.63 20.29 -15.30
N VAL A 388 8.16 19.67 -14.24
CA VAL A 388 8.59 18.27 -14.27
C VAL A 388 7.44 17.35 -14.64
N PHE A 389 6.26 17.58 -14.06
CA PHE A 389 5.05 16.81 -14.34
C PHE A 389 4.66 16.90 -15.82
N ASP A 390 4.70 18.09 -16.44
CA ASP A 390 4.34 18.27 -17.85
C ASP A 390 5.39 17.69 -18.82
N LEU A 391 6.66 17.60 -18.40
CA LEU A 391 7.73 16.94 -19.16
C LEU A 391 7.72 15.41 -19.09
N MET A 392 6.94 14.80 -18.19
CA MET A 392 6.87 13.34 -18.05
C MET A 392 6.36 12.68 -19.34
N PRO A 393 7.09 11.69 -19.91
CA PRO A 393 6.63 10.94 -21.09
C PRO A 393 5.40 10.08 -20.78
N GLU A 394 5.40 9.45 -19.61
CA GLU A 394 4.32 8.61 -19.10
C GLU A 394 3.97 9.05 -17.68
N ARG A 395 2.69 8.96 -17.31
CA ARG A 395 2.19 9.34 -16.00
C ARG A 395 1.32 8.23 -15.45
N ASP A 396 1.59 7.82 -14.22
CA ASP A 396 0.75 6.88 -13.49
C ASP A 396 -0.09 7.59 -12.43
N VAL A 397 -0.90 6.81 -11.71
CA VAL A 397 -1.75 7.33 -10.63
C VAL A 397 -0.90 8.03 -9.57
N VAL A 398 0.35 7.60 -9.33
CA VAL A 398 1.25 8.25 -8.39
C VAL A 398 1.59 9.66 -8.88
N SER A 399 2.02 9.84 -10.13
CA SER A 399 2.31 11.15 -10.73
C SER A 399 1.13 12.12 -10.58
N TRP A 400 -0.08 11.67 -10.92
CA TRP A 400 -1.29 12.49 -10.82
C TRP A 400 -1.62 12.84 -9.37
N SER A 401 -1.60 11.84 -8.48
CA SER A 401 -1.92 12.03 -7.06
C SER A 401 -0.95 13.00 -6.37
N SER A 402 0.35 12.91 -6.67
CA SER A 402 1.38 13.82 -6.13
C SER A 402 1.16 15.25 -6.58
N MET A 403 0.78 15.47 -7.84
CA MET A 403 0.51 16.83 -8.35
C MET A 403 -0.76 17.44 -7.70
N ILE A 404 -1.83 16.64 -7.56
CA ILE A 404 -3.07 17.07 -6.90
C ILE A 404 -2.80 17.42 -5.43
N ASP A 405 -2.11 16.52 -4.71
CA ASP A 405 -1.71 16.75 -3.32
C ASP A 405 -0.81 17.98 -3.16
N GLY A 406 0.10 18.21 -4.12
CA GLY A 406 0.96 19.39 -4.15
C GLY A 406 0.19 20.70 -4.24
N TYR A 407 -0.78 20.81 -5.15
CA TYR A 407 -1.65 21.98 -5.23
C TYR A 407 -2.52 22.17 -3.99
N VAL A 408 -3.08 21.09 -3.42
CA VAL A 408 -3.87 21.16 -2.18
C VAL A 408 -3.01 21.70 -1.02
N LYS A 409 -1.78 21.21 -0.87
CA LYS A 409 -0.85 21.69 0.16
C LYS A 409 -0.35 23.11 -0.10
N GLY A 410 -0.33 23.54 -1.36
CA GLY A 410 -0.03 24.91 -1.77
C GLY A 410 -1.20 25.89 -1.55
N GLY A 411 -2.42 25.40 -1.33
CA GLY A 411 -3.63 26.21 -1.21
C GLY A 411 -4.35 26.49 -2.53
N ASP A 412 -3.82 26.01 -3.65
CA ASP A 412 -4.36 26.22 -5.00
C ASP A 412 -5.42 25.15 -5.34
N TYR A 413 -6.53 25.14 -4.59
CA TYR A 413 -7.55 24.08 -4.68
C TYR A 413 -8.23 23.98 -6.06
N TYR A 414 -8.39 25.10 -6.77
CA TYR A 414 -8.93 25.10 -8.14
C TYR A 414 -8.03 24.34 -9.12
N GLU A 415 -6.71 24.55 -9.04
CA GLU A 415 -5.73 23.83 -9.86
C GLU A 415 -5.68 22.35 -9.50
N ALA A 416 -5.82 21.99 -8.22
CA ALA A 416 -5.94 20.60 -7.80
C ALA A 416 -7.11 19.88 -8.49
N LEU A 417 -8.29 20.52 -8.55
CA LEU A 417 -9.45 20.00 -9.27
C LEU A 417 -9.26 19.99 -10.79
N ALA A 418 -8.54 20.96 -11.36
CA ALA A 418 -8.20 21.00 -12.77
C ALA A 418 -7.27 19.83 -13.16
N ILE A 419 -6.26 19.54 -12.35
CA ILE A 419 -5.39 18.37 -12.53
C ILE A 419 -6.19 17.07 -12.44
N PHE A 420 -7.10 16.94 -11.47
CA PHE A 420 -7.98 15.76 -11.38
C PHE A 420 -8.84 15.58 -12.64
N LYS A 421 -9.39 16.67 -13.18
CA LYS A 421 -10.15 16.63 -14.44
C LYS A 421 -9.28 16.17 -15.61
N ARG A 422 -8.02 16.60 -15.68
CA ARG A 422 -7.05 16.13 -16.69
C ARG A 422 -6.71 14.65 -16.51
N MET A 423 -6.52 14.18 -15.28
CA MET A 423 -6.30 12.76 -14.95
C MET A 423 -7.46 11.90 -15.46
N HIS A 424 -8.70 12.34 -15.21
CA HIS A 424 -9.88 11.64 -15.69
C HIS A 424 -9.94 11.62 -17.22
N GLY A 425 -9.67 12.76 -17.87
CA GLY A 425 -9.61 12.88 -19.33
C GLY A 425 -8.52 12.04 -20.00
N SER A 426 -7.44 11.71 -19.30
CA SER A 426 -6.39 10.80 -19.79
C SER A 426 -6.70 9.32 -19.58
N GLY A 427 -7.88 8.97 -19.04
CA GLY A 427 -8.28 7.60 -18.76
C GLY A 427 -7.64 6.98 -17.51
N ALA A 428 -6.91 7.76 -16.69
CA ALA A 428 -6.34 7.28 -15.45
C ALA A 428 -7.40 7.23 -14.35
N ASN A 429 -7.51 6.10 -13.64
CA ASN A 429 -8.46 5.96 -12.53
C ASN A 429 -7.82 6.44 -11.22
N ALA A 430 -8.48 7.38 -10.56
CA ALA A 430 -8.12 7.81 -9.21
C ALA A 430 -8.18 6.66 -8.20
N ASN A 431 -7.22 6.65 -7.27
CA ASN A 431 -7.19 5.75 -6.12
C ASN A 431 -7.63 6.51 -4.84
N GLU A 432 -7.63 5.81 -3.71
CA GLU A 432 -7.95 6.37 -2.39
C GLU A 432 -7.17 7.65 -2.08
N VAL A 433 -5.85 7.64 -2.27
CA VAL A 433 -4.96 8.79 -2.01
C VAL A 433 -5.35 10.00 -2.84
N THR A 434 -5.65 9.78 -4.13
CA THR A 434 -6.11 10.84 -5.02
C THR A 434 -7.43 11.45 -4.53
N MET A 435 -8.39 10.60 -4.16
CA MET A 435 -9.71 11.06 -3.72
C MET A 435 -9.67 11.82 -2.39
N VAL A 436 -8.78 11.44 -1.46
CA VAL A 436 -8.54 12.20 -0.22
C VAL A 436 -8.14 13.64 -0.54
N SER A 437 -7.16 13.84 -1.43
CA SER A 437 -6.71 15.20 -1.82
C SER A 437 -7.80 15.97 -2.57
N VAL A 438 -8.54 15.33 -3.47
CA VAL A 438 -9.64 15.96 -4.22
C VAL A 438 -10.79 16.39 -3.31
N LEU A 439 -11.18 15.54 -2.35
CA LEU A 439 -12.20 15.87 -1.35
C LEU A 439 -11.76 17.01 -0.45
N SER A 440 -10.49 17.03 -0.04
CA SER A 440 -9.89 18.16 0.68
C SER A 440 -9.99 19.46 -0.12
N ALA A 441 -9.68 19.44 -1.42
CA ALA A 441 -9.86 20.61 -2.29
C ALA A 441 -11.32 21.09 -2.34
N CYS A 442 -12.27 20.16 -2.46
CA CYS A 442 -13.70 20.49 -2.44
C CYS A 442 -14.13 21.12 -1.10
N ALA A 443 -13.60 20.59 0.00
CA ALA A 443 -13.88 21.06 1.35
C ALA A 443 -13.44 22.50 1.57
N HIS A 444 -12.21 22.84 1.15
CA HIS A 444 -11.67 24.20 1.30
C HIS A 444 -12.32 25.22 0.35
N LEU A 445 -12.85 24.77 -0.79
CA LEU A 445 -13.61 25.63 -1.71
C LEU A 445 -15.09 25.77 -1.33
N GLY A 446 -15.59 25.01 -0.35
CA GLY A 446 -17.03 24.92 -0.08
C GLY A 446 -17.83 24.36 -1.27
N ALA A 447 -17.19 23.59 -2.16
CA ALA A 447 -17.75 23.15 -3.44
C ALA A 447 -18.63 21.89 -3.28
N LEU A 448 -19.78 22.04 -2.60
CA LEU A 448 -20.68 20.93 -2.24
C LEU A 448 -21.06 20.04 -3.44
N GLU A 449 -21.49 20.65 -4.55
CA GLU A 449 -21.90 19.94 -5.76
C GLU A 449 -20.77 19.10 -6.35
N GLN A 450 -19.54 19.63 -6.33
CA GLN A 450 -18.37 18.89 -6.78
C GLN A 450 -18.07 17.74 -5.82
N GLY A 451 -18.12 17.99 -4.51
CA GLY A 451 -17.94 16.97 -3.48
C GLY A 451 -18.93 15.81 -3.60
N ILE A 452 -20.21 16.09 -3.88
CA ILE A 452 -21.23 15.06 -4.16
C ILE A 452 -20.86 14.22 -5.37
N LYS A 453 -20.42 14.85 -6.48
CA LYS A 453 -19.96 14.12 -7.66
C LYS A 453 -18.74 13.24 -7.37
N MET A 454 -17.82 13.72 -6.53
CA MET A 454 -16.64 12.95 -6.12
C MET A 454 -17.01 11.75 -5.23
N HIS A 455 -17.98 11.91 -4.34
CA HIS A 455 -18.51 10.80 -3.56
C HIS A 455 -19.18 9.74 -4.46
N GLN A 456 -19.98 10.18 -5.44
CA GLN A 456 -20.56 9.25 -6.42
C GLN A 456 -19.48 8.53 -7.23
N TYR A 457 -18.42 9.25 -7.65
CA TYR A 457 -17.28 8.64 -8.35
C TYR A 457 -16.60 7.53 -7.53
N ILE A 458 -16.43 7.72 -6.21
CA ILE A 458 -15.88 6.69 -5.30
C ILE A 458 -16.72 5.42 -5.35
N ILE A 459 -18.05 5.57 -5.32
CA ILE A 459 -19.01 4.46 -5.37
C ILE A 459 -18.94 3.76 -6.74
N ASP A 460 -19.02 4.52 -7.83
CA ASP A 460 -19.05 4.00 -9.20
C ASP A 460 -17.78 3.24 -9.56
N LYS A 461 -16.62 3.73 -9.08
CA LYS A 461 -15.32 3.09 -9.29
C LYS A 461 -14.98 2.02 -8.24
N ARG A 462 -15.88 1.76 -7.30
CA ARG A 462 -15.70 0.77 -6.21
C ARG A 462 -14.39 0.99 -5.44
N ILE A 463 -14.04 2.25 -5.19
CA ILE A 463 -12.88 2.59 -4.37
C ILE A 463 -13.23 2.23 -2.93
N THR A 464 -12.41 1.39 -2.29
CA THR A 464 -12.63 0.96 -0.91
C THR A 464 -12.73 2.16 0.02
N LEU A 465 -13.85 2.27 0.73
CA LEU A 465 -14.07 3.32 1.71
C LEU A 465 -13.36 3.00 3.03
N THR A 466 -12.04 3.18 3.04
CA THR A 466 -11.21 3.11 4.24
C THR A 466 -11.61 4.18 5.25
N LEU A 467 -11.14 4.06 6.50
CA LEU A 467 -11.37 5.09 7.51
C LEU A 467 -10.85 6.46 7.05
N VAL A 468 -9.66 6.50 6.42
CA VAL A 468 -9.05 7.75 5.93
C VAL A 468 -9.94 8.43 4.89
N LEU A 469 -10.37 7.69 3.85
CA LEU A 469 -11.23 8.25 2.81
C LEU A 469 -12.61 8.66 3.36
N ARG A 470 -13.13 7.89 4.32
CA ARG A 470 -14.38 8.24 5.02
C ARG A 470 -14.24 9.53 5.81
N THR A 471 -13.15 9.71 6.56
CA THR A 471 -12.86 10.95 7.29
C THR A 471 -12.80 12.14 6.34
N SER A 472 -12.18 12.00 5.17
CA SER A 472 -12.16 13.07 4.15
C SER A 472 -13.54 13.39 3.59
N LEU A 473 -14.45 12.42 3.44
CA LEU A 473 -15.83 12.67 3.05
C LEU A 473 -16.62 13.40 4.16
N VAL A 474 -16.44 13.01 5.42
CA VAL A 474 -17.05 13.70 6.57
C VAL A 474 -16.59 15.15 6.62
N ASP A 475 -15.27 15.40 6.55
CA ASP A 475 -14.70 16.77 6.54
C ASP A 475 -15.23 17.59 5.35
N MET A 476 -15.28 17.00 4.16
CA MET A 476 -15.80 17.68 2.96
C MET A 476 -17.26 18.08 3.13
N TYR A 477 -18.15 17.15 3.50
CA TYR A 477 -19.56 17.47 3.69
C TYR A 477 -19.79 18.46 4.82
N ALA A 478 -19.07 18.31 5.93
CA ALA A 478 -19.12 19.20 7.08
C ALA A 478 -18.73 20.63 6.68
N LYS A 479 -17.55 20.84 6.07
CA LYS A 479 -17.10 22.18 5.65
C LYS A 479 -18.00 22.80 4.57
N CYS A 480 -18.64 21.99 3.74
CA CYS A 480 -19.62 22.46 2.75
C CYS A 480 -21.02 22.74 3.32
N GLY A 481 -21.23 22.61 4.64
CA GLY A 481 -22.53 22.87 5.29
C GLY A 481 -23.57 21.75 5.17
N ALA A 482 -23.25 20.65 4.49
CA ALA A 482 -24.13 19.49 4.38
C ALA A 482 -23.94 18.52 5.56
N VAL A 483 -24.14 19.03 6.78
CA VAL A 483 -23.87 18.32 8.05
C VAL A 483 -24.64 17.00 8.16
N ASP A 484 -25.88 16.92 7.67
CA ASP A 484 -26.66 15.68 7.66
C ASP A 484 -26.02 14.56 6.83
N LYS A 485 -25.42 14.93 5.68
CA LYS A 485 -24.68 13.98 4.83
C LYS A 485 -23.38 13.57 5.52
N ALA A 486 -22.68 14.50 6.17
CA ALA A 486 -21.49 14.19 6.96
C ALA A 486 -21.82 13.18 8.07
N LEU A 487 -22.91 13.40 8.82
CA LEU A 487 -23.37 12.52 9.87
C LEU A 487 -23.77 11.13 9.32
N THR A 488 -24.42 11.07 8.16
CA THR A 488 -24.75 9.81 7.49
C THR A 488 -23.50 8.98 7.17
N VAL A 489 -22.48 9.62 6.61
CA VAL A 489 -21.19 8.96 6.28
C VAL A 489 -20.46 8.51 7.54
N PHE A 490 -20.45 9.35 8.59
CA PHE A 490 -19.88 9.05 9.90
C PHE A 490 -20.55 7.82 10.53
N ARG A 491 -21.88 7.80 10.62
CA ARG A 491 -22.66 6.72 11.25
C ARG A 491 -22.59 5.39 10.50
N GLY A 492 -22.21 5.41 9.22
CA GLY A 492 -21.93 4.19 8.47
C GLY A 492 -20.63 3.48 8.87
N ALA A 493 -19.80 4.05 9.76
CA ALA A 493 -18.55 3.45 10.22
C ALA A 493 -18.80 2.47 11.38
N SER A 494 -17.98 1.41 11.48
CA SER A 494 -17.98 0.59 12.69
C SER A 494 -17.36 1.39 13.84
N MET A 495 -18.14 1.65 14.89
CA MET A 495 -17.68 2.42 16.07
C MET A 495 -16.45 1.81 16.76
N ARG A 496 -16.16 0.52 16.54
CA ARG A 496 -14.96 -0.16 17.06
C ARG A 496 -13.69 0.09 16.23
N GLN A 497 -13.84 0.75 15.08
CA GLN A 497 -12.77 0.97 14.10
C GLN A 497 -12.59 2.46 13.76
N THR A 498 -13.23 3.38 14.48
CA THR A 498 -13.02 4.82 14.33
C THR A 498 -11.81 5.29 15.12
N ASP A 499 -11.16 6.36 14.66
CA ASP A 499 -10.07 7.04 15.33
C ASP A 499 -10.45 8.49 15.68
N VAL A 500 -9.58 9.20 16.39
CA VAL A 500 -9.82 10.59 16.80
C VAL A 500 -10.10 11.54 15.61
N LEU A 501 -9.56 11.24 14.42
CA LEU A 501 -9.65 12.12 13.26
C LEU A 501 -11.08 12.23 12.71
N ILE A 502 -11.82 11.12 12.61
CA ILE A 502 -13.20 11.16 12.11
C ILE A 502 -14.15 11.86 13.09
N TRP A 503 -13.89 11.74 14.39
CA TRP A 503 -14.63 12.47 15.43
C TRP A 503 -14.33 13.96 15.38
N ASN A 504 -13.07 14.36 15.25
CA ASN A 504 -12.68 15.76 15.12
C ASN A 504 -13.32 16.40 13.88
N ALA A 505 -13.34 15.71 12.74
CA ALA A 505 -14.01 16.18 11.53
C ALA A 505 -15.50 16.45 11.75
N MET A 506 -16.20 15.54 12.45
CA MET A 506 -17.63 15.68 12.73
C MET A 506 -17.93 16.75 13.79
N ILE A 507 -17.20 16.75 14.91
CA ILE A 507 -17.37 17.71 16.01
C ILE A 507 -17.04 19.13 15.52
N GLY A 508 -15.93 19.31 14.81
CA GLY A 508 -15.54 20.60 14.22
C GLY A 508 -16.56 21.07 13.17
N GLY A 509 -17.07 20.16 12.34
CA GLY A 509 -18.17 20.42 11.43
C GLY A 509 -19.42 20.96 12.12
N LEU A 510 -19.88 20.29 13.17
CA LEU A 510 -21.04 20.72 13.94
C LEU A 510 -20.81 22.07 14.61
N ALA A 511 -19.61 22.27 15.18
CA ALA A 511 -19.22 23.51 15.85
C ALA A 511 -19.26 24.73 14.90
N THR A 512 -18.67 24.59 13.70
CA THR A 512 -18.59 25.68 12.71
C THR A 512 -19.94 26.08 12.14
N HIS A 513 -20.91 25.16 12.10
CA HIS A 513 -22.28 25.45 11.66
C HIS A 513 -23.25 25.76 12.81
N GLY A 514 -22.76 25.97 14.03
CA GLY A 514 -23.58 26.40 15.17
C GLY A 514 -24.45 25.29 15.80
N PHE A 515 -24.25 24.02 15.43
CA PHE A 515 -24.90 22.87 16.07
C PHE A 515 -24.19 22.50 17.39
N VAL A 516 -24.23 23.45 18.33
CA VAL A 516 -23.43 23.40 19.56
C VAL A 516 -23.80 22.22 20.45
N HIS A 517 -25.10 21.92 20.58
CA HIS A 517 -25.57 20.81 21.42
C HIS A 517 -25.16 19.46 20.85
N GLU A 518 -25.25 19.29 19.54
CA GLU A 518 -24.85 18.11 18.81
C GLU A 518 -23.33 17.92 18.89
N ALA A 519 -22.54 18.99 18.74
CA ALA A 519 -21.08 18.93 18.88
C ALA A 519 -20.67 18.43 20.29
N LEU A 520 -21.29 18.95 21.34
CA LEU A 520 -21.06 18.50 22.72
C LEU A 520 -21.53 17.05 22.94
N SER A 521 -22.66 16.66 22.34
CA SER A 521 -23.17 15.30 22.42
C SER A 521 -22.22 14.30 21.74
N MET A 522 -21.68 14.65 20.57
CA MET A 522 -20.68 13.84 19.86
C MET A 522 -19.39 13.69 20.66
N PHE A 523 -18.94 14.75 21.35
CA PHE A 523 -17.79 14.65 22.24
C PHE A 523 -18.00 13.69 23.41
N THR A 524 -19.17 13.75 24.06
CA THR A 524 -19.51 12.78 25.11
C THR A 524 -19.58 11.35 24.56
N GLU A 525 -20.13 11.17 23.35
CA GLU A 525 -20.18 9.86 22.71
C GLU A 525 -18.77 9.32 22.40
N MET A 526 -17.87 10.16 21.87
CA MET A 526 -16.46 9.82 21.63
C MET A 526 -15.80 9.28 22.90
N GLN A 527 -15.98 9.98 24.02
CA GLN A 527 -15.45 9.55 25.32
C GLN A 527 -16.04 8.21 25.77
N ASN A 528 -17.36 8.02 25.62
CA ASN A 528 -18.05 6.78 25.97
C ASN A 528 -17.60 5.58 25.11
N THR A 529 -17.14 5.82 23.88
CA THR A 529 -16.55 4.77 23.03
C THR A 529 -15.09 4.44 23.37
N GLY A 530 -14.49 5.13 24.35
CA GLY A 530 -13.12 4.89 24.80
C GLY A 530 -12.07 5.56 23.91
N ILE A 531 -12.45 6.49 23.05
CA ILE A 531 -11.52 7.26 22.22
C ILE A 531 -11.10 8.50 23.01
N SER A 532 -9.80 8.61 23.27
CA SER A 532 -9.24 9.74 24.02
C SER A 532 -9.25 11.01 23.18
N PRO A 533 -9.85 12.11 23.68
CA PRO A 533 -9.74 13.42 23.05
C PRO A 533 -8.30 13.91 22.92
N ASP A 534 -7.97 14.52 21.78
CA ASP A 534 -6.69 15.18 21.56
C ASP A 534 -6.84 16.72 21.58
N GLU A 535 -5.73 17.42 21.37
CA GLU A 535 -5.70 18.89 21.34
C GLU A 535 -6.70 19.45 20.31
N ILE A 536 -6.81 18.82 19.15
CA ILE A 536 -7.74 19.24 18.10
C ILE A 536 -9.20 19.01 18.52
N THR A 537 -9.51 17.93 19.23
CA THR A 537 -10.84 17.70 19.79
C THR A 537 -11.26 18.86 20.71
N TYR A 538 -10.38 19.26 21.62
CA TYR A 538 -10.65 20.37 22.53
C TYR A 538 -10.78 21.70 21.79
N LEU A 539 -9.97 21.95 20.76
CA LEU A 539 -10.14 23.12 19.89
C LEU A 539 -11.54 23.15 19.25
N CYS A 540 -12.03 22.03 18.71
CA CYS A 540 -13.38 21.96 18.14
C CYS A 540 -14.47 22.25 19.17
N ILE A 541 -14.31 21.79 20.42
CA ILE A 541 -15.28 22.01 21.50
C ILE A 541 -15.25 23.44 22.02
N LEU A 542 -14.07 24.05 22.14
CA LEU A 542 -13.93 25.46 22.48
C LEU A 542 -14.55 26.34 21.39
N SER A 543 -14.33 26.01 20.12
CA SER A 543 -15.02 26.66 19.00
C SER A 543 -16.54 26.52 19.11
N ALA A 544 -17.07 25.33 19.43
CA ALA A 544 -18.52 25.15 19.62
C ALA A 544 -19.04 26.02 20.78
N CYS A 545 -18.29 26.12 21.87
CA CYS A 545 -18.65 26.96 23.01
C CYS A 545 -18.61 28.44 22.66
N ALA A 546 -17.66 28.88 21.83
CA ALA A 546 -17.59 30.26 21.35
C ALA A 546 -18.82 30.62 20.50
N HIS A 547 -19.17 29.78 19.50
CA HIS A 547 -20.35 29.98 18.66
C HIS A 547 -21.67 29.92 19.45
N GLY A 548 -21.71 29.15 20.54
CA GLY A 548 -22.87 29.06 21.43
C GLY A 548 -22.89 30.06 22.60
N GLY A 549 -21.90 30.94 22.74
CA GLY A 549 -21.77 31.85 23.89
C GLY A 549 -21.64 31.12 25.25
N LEU A 550 -21.19 29.87 25.28
CA LEU A 550 -21.16 29.00 26.47
C LEU A 550 -19.87 29.20 27.29
N VAL A 551 -19.63 30.42 27.79
CA VAL A 551 -18.39 30.81 28.49
C VAL A 551 -17.99 29.85 29.62
N HIS A 552 -18.94 29.44 30.46
CA HIS A 552 -18.64 28.53 31.57
C HIS A 552 -18.13 27.17 31.08
N LYS A 553 -18.72 26.63 29.99
CA LYS A 553 -18.24 25.38 29.40
C LYS A 553 -16.90 25.56 28.70
N ALA A 554 -16.67 26.71 28.06
CA ALA A 554 -15.39 27.04 27.45
C ALA A 554 -14.26 26.97 28.50
N TRP A 555 -14.42 27.63 29.65
CA TRP A 555 -13.47 27.54 30.77
C TRP A 555 -13.27 26.13 31.31
N TYR A 556 -14.36 25.38 31.45
CA TYR A 556 -14.30 23.98 31.89
C TYR A 556 -13.43 23.14 30.94
N TYR A 557 -13.70 23.18 29.63
CA TYR A 557 -12.94 22.39 28.66
C TYR A 557 -11.51 22.89 28.47
N PHE A 558 -11.27 24.20 28.56
CA PHE A 558 -9.93 24.76 28.54
C PHE A 558 -9.08 24.26 29.72
N LYS A 559 -9.69 24.13 30.91
CA LYS A 559 -9.02 23.52 32.06
C LYS A 559 -8.80 22.01 31.89
N CYS A 560 -9.78 21.30 31.33
CA CYS A 560 -9.67 19.86 31.06
C CYS A 560 -8.54 19.54 30.07
N LEU A 561 -8.26 20.41 29.10
CA LEU A 561 -7.12 20.27 28.18
C LEU A 561 -5.81 20.08 28.96
N SER A 562 -5.50 21.01 29.88
CA SER A 562 -4.30 20.94 30.72
C SER A 562 -4.32 19.77 31.71
N GLN A 563 -5.48 19.43 32.28
CA GLN A 563 -5.62 18.30 33.21
C GLN A 563 -5.36 16.94 32.55
N ASN A 564 -5.56 16.84 31.24
CA ASN A 564 -5.25 15.64 30.45
C ASN A 564 -3.80 15.64 29.91
N GLY A 565 -2.93 16.52 30.40
CA GLY A 565 -1.51 16.56 30.05
C GLY A 565 -1.20 17.18 28.68
N MET A 566 -2.15 17.90 28.09
CA MET A 566 -1.96 18.63 26.84
C MET A 566 -1.68 20.11 27.11
N ASN A 567 -0.90 20.76 26.24
CA ASN A 567 -0.58 22.17 26.38
C ASN A 567 -1.48 23.02 25.48
N PRO A 568 -2.19 24.02 26.02
CA PRO A 568 -2.95 24.95 25.19
C PRO A 568 -2.06 25.66 24.15
N LYS A 569 -2.49 25.62 22.90
CA LYS A 569 -1.88 26.34 21.76
C LYS A 569 -2.61 27.65 21.47
N THR A 570 -1.99 28.52 20.68
CA THR A 570 -2.52 29.82 20.23
C THR A 570 -3.98 29.76 19.80
N GLU A 571 -4.39 28.74 19.05
CA GLU A 571 -5.77 28.59 18.56
C GLU A 571 -6.78 28.36 19.70
N HIS A 572 -6.39 27.67 20.77
CA HIS A 572 -7.25 27.46 21.93
C HIS A 572 -7.48 28.77 22.69
N TYR A 573 -6.43 29.59 22.84
CA TYR A 573 -6.56 30.92 23.42
C TYR A 573 -7.46 31.80 22.55
N ALA A 574 -7.33 31.73 21.23
CA ALA A 574 -8.18 32.47 20.30
C ALA A 574 -9.66 32.10 20.46
N CYS A 575 -9.99 30.81 20.55
CA CYS A 575 -11.37 30.38 20.79
C CYS A 575 -11.91 30.83 22.16
N MET A 576 -11.07 30.87 23.20
CA MET A 576 -11.47 31.39 24.51
C MET A 576 -11.77 32.89 24.47
N ILE A 577 -10.91 33.67 23.80
CA ILE A 577 -11.11 35.10 23.60
C ILE A 577 -12.38 35.35 22.78
N ASP A 578 -12.60 34.59 21.72
CA ASP A 578 -13.83 34.66 20.90
C ASP A 578 -15.08 34.35 21.74
N ALA A 579 -15.03 33.31 22.58
CA ALA A 579 -16.13 32.97 23.49
C ALA A 579 -16.45 34.08 24.49
N LEU A 580 -15.43 34.70 25.10
CA LEU A 580 -15.59 35.80 26.05
C LEU A 580 -16.11 37.07 25.35
N ALA A 581 -15.54 37.40 24.18
CA ALA A 581 -15.94 38.56 23.39
C ALA A 581 -17.40 38.46 22.93
N ARG A 582 -17.82 37.30 22.40
CA ARG A 582 -19.22 37.05 21.99
C ARG A 582 -20.20 37.05 23.14
N ALA A 583 -19.75 36.81 24.37
CA ALA A 583 -20.58 36.92 25.56
C ALA A 583 -20.59 38.33 26.19
N GLY A 584 -19.91 39.30 25.57
CA GLY A 584 -19.78 40.68 26.08
C GLY A 584 -18.81 40.83 27.27
N GLN A 585 -18.05 39.79 27.61
CA GLN A 585 -17.08 39.75 28.71
C GLN A 585 -15.72 40.31 28.28
N LEU A 586 -15.69 41.58 27.84
CA LEU A 586 -14.52 42.19 27.20
C LEU A 586 -13.35 42.42 28.15
N ILE A 587 -13.64 42.76 29.41
CA ILE A 587 -12.60 42.99 30.43
C ILE A 587 -11.92 41.65 30.74
N GLU A 588 -12.68 40.57 30.90
CA GLU A 588 -12.11 39.24 31.07
C GLU A 588 -11.35 38.77 29.83
N ALA A 589 -11.86 39.02 28.63
CA ALA A 589 -11.17 38.69 27.37
C ALA A 589 -9.81 39.39 27.28
N TYR A 590 -9.74 40.69 27.58
CA TYR A 590 -8.49 41.44 27.59
C TYR A 590 -7.53 40.96 28.67
N THR A 591 -8.03 40.75 29.89
CA THR A 591 -7.21 40.26 31.01
C THR A 591 -6.59 38.90 30.66
N PHE A 592 -7.37 38.01 30.03
CA PHE A 592 -6.88 36.72 29.57
C PHE A 592 -5.85 36.83 28.45
N LEU A 593 -6.09 37.71 27.46
CA LEU A 593 -5.15 38.02 26.37
C LEU A 593 -3.82 38.62 26.88
N ALA A 594 -3.84 39.38 27.97
CA ALA A 594 -2.62 39.93 28.56
C ALA A 594 -1.80 38.89 29.38
N GLN A 595 -2.46 37.83 29.87
CA GLN A 595 -1.86 36.82 30.76
C GLN A 595 -1.39 35.56 30.03
N MET A 596 -1.71 35.41 28.76
CA MET A 596 -1.38 34.21 28.01
C MET A 596 0.14 34.10 27.76
N PRO A 597 0.71 32.89 27.83
CA PRO A 597 2.15 32.65 27.69
C PRO A 597 2.63 32.65 26.23
N VAL A 598 1.74 33.01 25.29
CA VAL A 598 1.97 32.97 23.85
C VAL A 598 1.68 34.34 23.24
N GLU A 599 2.45 34.72 22.21
CA GLU A 599 2.24 36.00 21.54
C GLU A 599 0.84 36.07 20.89
N PRO A 600 0.10 37.18 21.10
CA PRO A 600 -1.19 37.37 20.45
C PRO A 600 -1.07 37.40 18.92
N THR A 601 -2.05 36.80 18.23
CA THR A 601 -2.16 36.87 16.76
C THR A 601 -3.17 37.93 16.34
N ALA A 602 -3.04 38.49 15.13
CA ALA A 602 -3.95 39.50 14.60
C ALA A 602 -5.44 39.06 14.66
N SER A 603 -5.72 37.78 14.43
CA SER A 603 -7.07 37.20 14.51
C SER A 603 -7.68 37.20 15.92
N MET A 604 -6.88 37.28 16.97
CA MET A 604 -7.38 37.38 18.36
C MET A 604 -7.91 38.79 18.69
N PHE A 605 -7.46 39.81 17.96
CA PHE A 605 -7.91 41.19 18.11
C PHE A 605 -9.11 41.53 17.23
N ILE A 606 -9.42 40.67 16.26
CA ILE A 606 -10.57 40.82 15.37
C ILE A 606 -11.65 39.87 15.90
N ALA A 607 -12.56 40.38 16.72
CA ALA A 607 -13.78 39.63 17.04
C ALA A 607 -14.55 39.37 15.73
N HIS A 608 -14.69 38.09 15.35
CA HIS A 608 -15.12 37.72 13.99
C HIS A 608 -16.63 37.79 13.76
N ASP A 609 -17.45 38.13 14.76
CA ASP A 609 -18.90 38.12 14.59
C ASP A 609 -19.49 39.50 14.29
N LYS A 610 -19.57 39.84 13.00
CA LYS A 610 -20.28 41.03 12.50
C LYS A 610 -21.78 41.03 12.86
N THR A 611 -22.35 39.92 13.31
CA THR A 611 -23.78 39.83 13.67
C THR A 611 -24.04 40.18 15.14
N HIS A 612 -23.00 40.41 15.94
CA HIS A 612 -23.17 40.77 17.34
C HIS A 612 -23.73 42.20 17.49
N PRO A 613 -24.77 42.43 18.32
CA PRO A 613 -25.38 43.75 18.49
C PRO A 613 -24.42 44.86 18.97
N GLN A 614 -23.29 44.47 19.56
CA GLN A 614 -22.25 45.39 20.06
C GLN A 614 -20.94 45.32 19.24
N PHE A 615 -20.96 44.71 18.03
CA PHE A 615 -19.77 44.52 17.19
C PHE A 615 -18.93 45.80 17.04
N GLU A 616 -19.55 46.94 16.74
CA GLU A 616 -18.86 48.24 16.61
C GLU A 616 -18.15 48.70 17.90
N GLN A 617 -18.75 48.45 19.07
CA GLN A 617 -18.12 48.78 20.36
C GLN A 617 -16.98 47.83 20.69
N ILE A 618 -17.16 46.53 20.42
CA ILE A 618 -16.15 45.48 20.63
C ILE A 618 -14.94 45.75 19.74
N TYR A 619 -15.19 45.98 18.45
CA TYR A 619 -14.18 46.28 17.44
C TYR A 619 -13.47 47.61 17.72
N GLY A 620 -14.22 48.65 18.13
CA GLY A 620 -13.67 49.95 18.51
C GLY A 620 -12.74 49.89 19.72
N ILE A 621 -13.11 49.12 20.76
CA ILE A 621 -12.29 48.95 21.97
C ILE A 621 -11.05 48.08 21.68
N MET A 622 -11.18 47.00 20.91
CA MET A 622 -10.04 46.16 20.53
C MET A 622 -9.06 46.91 19.62
N ASN A 623 -9.53 47.73 18.67
CA ASN A 623 -8.65 48.61 17.89
C ASN A 623 -7.94 49.65 18.75
N LEU A 624 -8.60 50.20 19.78
CA LEU A 624 -7.96 51.11 20.75
C LEU A 624 -6.86 50.41 21.55
N ILE A 625 -7.08 49.15 21.94
CA ILE A 625 -6.10 48.31 22.63
C ILE A 625 -4.91 47.99 21.71
N VAL A 626 -5.16 47.59 20.46
CA VAL A 626 -4.08 47.34 19.49
C VAL A 626 -3.28 48.61 19.22
N LYS A 627 -3.94 49.76 19.09
CA LYS A 627 -3.29 51.06 18.90
C LYS A 627 -2.39 51.44 20.08
N GLN A 628 -2.82 51.14 21.31
CA GLN A 628 -1.99 51.34 22.52
C GLN A 628 -0.79 50.38 22.60
N LEU A 629 -0.87 49.21 21.97
CA LEU A 629 0.22 48.24 21.89
C LEU A 629 1.21 48.57 20.76
N THR A 630 0.75 49.11 19.62
CA THR A 630 1.61 49.46 18.47
C THR A 630 2.41 50.74 18.65
N ASP A 631 2.05 51.62 19.59
CA ASP A 631 2.88 52.78 19.98
C ASP A 631 4.19 52.35 20.70
N ALA A 632 4.35 51.06 21.03
CA ALA A 632 5.60 50.44 21.43
C ALA A 632 6.07 49.43 20.37
N ASP A 633 6.83 49.91 19.38
CA ASP A 633 7.69 49.13 18.47
C ASP A 633 7.05 47.99 17.62
N PHE A 634 6.07 48.30 16.76
CA PHE A 634 5.69 47.38 15.67
C PHE A 634 5.55 48.09 14.31
N GLU A 635 6.28 47.63 13.28
CA GLU A 635 6.30 48.23 11.95
C GLU A 635 4.95 48.13 11.22
N MET A 636 4.54 49.28 10.66
CA MET A 636 3.24 49.60 10.07
C MET A 636 2.95 48.92 8.71
N SER A 637 3.71 47.91 8.28
CA SER A 637 3.65 47.33 6.92
C SER A 637 2.65 46.18 6.76
N GLN A 638 2.09 45.65 7.84
CA GLN A 638 1.09 44.56 7.81
C GLN A 638 -0.37 45.06 7.76
N TYR A 639 -0.62 46.36 7.96
CA TYR A 639 -1.97 46.94 8.00
C TYR A 639 -2.56 47.22 6.62
N ASP A 640 -1.74 47.49 5.60
CA ASP A 640 -2.24 47.85 4.26
C ASP A 640 -2.85 46.66 3.48
N CYS A 641 -2.54 45.41 3.86
CA CYS A 641 -3.21 44.23 3.30
C CYS A 641 -4.63 44.02 3.87
N ILE A 642 -4.96 44.64 5.00
CA ILE A 642 -6.24 44.43 5.70
C ILE A 642 -7.32 45.37 5.17
N PHE A 643 -6.97 46.60 4.76
CA PHE A 643 -7.92 47.54 4.15
C PHE A 643 -8.36 47.14 2.73
N GLY A 644 -7.57 46.33 2.01
CA GLY A 644 -7.95 45.80 0.68
C GLY A 644 -9.13 44.82 0.69
N ILE A 645 -9.56 44.34 1.86
CA ILE A 645 -10.72 43.43 2.02
C ILE A 645 -11.99 44.21 2.44
N VAL A 646 -11.87 45.51 2.75
CA VAL A 646 -12.99 46.32 3.26
C VAL A 646 -13.78 47.02 2.15
N ASP A 647 -13.25 47.09 0.92
CA ASP A 647 -13.93 47.69 -0.25
C ASP A 647 -14.44 46.67 -1.29
N MET A 648 -14.80 45.43 -0.89
CA MET A 648 -15.43 44.44 -1.78
C MET A 648 -16.70 43.80 -1.20
#